data_AF-A0A2G6KCE1-F1
#
_entry.id   AF-A0A2G6KCE1-F1
#
_cell.length_a   1.000
_cell.length_b   1.000
_cell.length_c   1.000
_cell.angle_alpha   90.00
_cell.angle_beta   90.00
_cell.angle_gamma   90.00
#
_symmetry.space_group_name_H-M   'P 1'
#
loop_
_entity.id
_entity.type
_entity.pdbx_description
1 polymer ?
#
loop_
_entity_poly.entity_id
_entity_poly.type
_entity_poly.pdbx_seq_one_letter_code
_entity_poly.pdbx_strand_id
1 'polypeptide(L)'
;MKLLIALVNYNTTELLVKCLDSLESQHLDVDYRIVVVDNNSPDGGADQIREAYPEVTVLCNSQNGGYAKAVNQAIREFNSDYILLLNPDIEVKPGSLERMLAFMNTTPDAGIIGGKLLNPDGTLQYSCRTFYTLPIILYRRTFLGKLFPNSKILTRHLMQDWDHQSVREVDWMLGACLMIRRNALREVGLMDERFFLYFEDVDWCYRMKKWGWKVYYVPQAEMVHHHQRQSAQGFINKTLTYHITSMFHFYAKWGMFIGCLKKYRIVLGMLLFIVLDLAAINASFYAAHYIRDHLLSFLKKPHIPFLYYHKFLLFVNVVTPLVFSSLGLYRLKQGELWVDEIFRVGKGVIVNALLLMAGSYLVQGYEFSRVMISLFAVLAMFSCFALRWGAVSCYHFLLKKGFNLHRTLIIGTGKSATVVHKVLQKHRETAFDVVGFISDPHENIASETEQAFPILADITQLPLVIREHDINELIITTDSDSREIVSRSKQLGVNVRLITDFESLSVHETRFEELAGLPMVFFKGTPLFGMNLLIKRLMDVLFSAVGLVLLSPLLALIAFFIKLETPGPVIFHQKRVGKNAEPFTMLKFRSMCHHAEDMKKELSDQNEAHGPLFKMKNDPRHTKVGRIIRKLSLDELPQLWNVLRGDMSLVGPRPPVPEEVAAYDKKACKRLEIKPGITGLWQVSGRSDLTFDEMLKLDVYYMWNWSLSNDIKILLRTIPTVISGDGAY
;
A
#
# COMPACT_ATOMS: atom_id res chain seq x y z
N MET A 1 15.91 -35.19 14.23
CA MET A 1 15.53 -35.41 12.82
C MET A 1 16.19 -34.43 11.88
N LYS A 2 16.86 -34.97 10.87
CA LYS A 2 17.57 -34.19 9.85
C LYS A 2 16.62 -33.75 8.73
N LEU A 3 15.77 -34.64 8.24
CA LEU A 3 14.91 -34.41 7.09
C LEU A 3 13.44 -34.76 7.38
N LEU A 4 12.53 -33.83 7.08
CA LEU A 4 11.09 -34.09 7.01
C LEU A 4 10.70 -34.22 5.54
N ILE A 5 10.08 -35.32 5.13
CA ILE A 5 9.50 -35.48 3.78
C ILE A 5 7.99 -35.35 3.92
N ALA A 6 7.40 -34.29 3.37
CA ALA A 6 5.98 -34.01 3.45
C ALA A 6 5.31 -34.15 2.08
N LEU A 7 4.26 -34.97 2.03
CA LEU A 7 3.41 -35.19 0.86
C LEU A 7 1.98 -34.78 1.17
N VAL A 8 1.29 -34.18 0.21
CA VAL A 8 -0.13 -33.80 0.35
C VAL A 8 -0.94 -34.63 -0.64
N ASN A 9 -1.87 -35.44 -0.14
CA ASN A 9 -2.73 -36.29 -0.96
C ASN A 9 -4.12 -35.68 -1.13
N TYR A 10 -4.63 -35.70 -2.36
CA TYR A 10 -6.04 -35.43 -2.66
C TYR A 10 -6.46 -36.14 -3.95
N ASN A 11 -7.18 -37.25 -3.83
CA ASN A 11 -7.69 -38.03 -4.97
C ASN A 11 -6.57 -38.49 -5.94
N THR A 12 -5.42 -38.89 -5.39
CA THR A 12 -4.19 -39.24 -6.12
C THR A 12 -3.49 -40.47 -5.52
N THR A 13 -4.23 -41.32 -4.81
CA THR A 13 -3.62 -42.38 -3.97
C THR A 13 -2.77 -43.38 -4.77
N GLU A 14 -3.17 -43.75 -5.98
CA GLU A 14 -2.37 -44.65 -6.82
C GLU A 14 -0.98 -44.07 -7.16
N LEU A 15 -0.91 -42.75 -7.42
CA LEU A 15 0.36 -42.08 -7.68
C LEU A 15 1.18 -41.96 -6.40
N LEU A 16 0.52 -41.65 -5.28
CA LEU A 16 1.16 -41.59 -3.97
C LEU A 16 1.88 -42.89 -3.62
N VAL A 17 1.25 -44.05 -3.86
CA VAL A 17 1.88 -45.35 -3.62
C VAL A 17 3.18 -45.49 -4.41
N LYS A 18 3.16 -45.19 -5.71
CA LYS A 18 4.38 -45.22 -6.56
C LYS A 18 5.47 -44.26 -6.07
N CYS A 19 5.07 -43.10 -5.57
CA CYS A 19 5.99 -42.13 -4.97
C CYS A 19 6.63 -42.71 -3.70
N LEU A 20 5.86 -43.31 -2.81
CA LEU A 20 6.34 -43.95 -1.58
C LEU A 20 7.27 -45.14 -1.89
N ASP A 21 6.92 -46.00 -2.85
CA ASP A 21 7.80 -47.08 -3.34
C ASP A 21 9.17 -46.53 -3.79
N SER A 22 9.16 -45.42 -4.54
CA SER A 22 10.40 -44.78 -4.99
C SER A 22 11.22 -44.16 -3.85
N LEU A 23 10.56 -43.75 -2.76
CA LEU A 23 11.20 -43.20 -1.55
C LEU A 23 11.82 -44.30 -0.68
N GLU A 24 11.16 -45.46 -0.53
CA GLU A 24 11.72 -46.61 0.20
C GLU A 24 12.99 -47.14 -0.47
N SER A 25 13.07 -47.05 -1.80
CA SER A 25 14.27 -47.41 -2.54
C SER A 25 15.46 -46.45 -2.32
N GLN A 26 15.26 -45.31 -1.64
CA GLN A 26 16.32 -44.37 -1.33
C GLN A 26 17.05 -44.77 -0.05
N HIS A 27 18.32 -45.15 -0.16
CA HIS A 27 19.17 -45.34 1.01
C HIS A 27 19.71 -43.98 1.50
N LEU A 28 19.10 -43.42 2.54
CA LEU A 28 19.52 -42.18 3.18
C LEU A 28 20.26 -42.45 4.49
N ASP A 29 21.50 -42.00 4.59
CA ASP A 29 22.32 -42.07 5.83
C ASP A 29 22.01 -40.88 6.79
N VAL A 30 20.73 -40.56 6.95
CA VAL A 30 20.27 -39.49 7.86
C VAL A 30 18.94 -39.87 8.50
N ASP A 31 18.68 -39.38 9.71
CA ASP A 31 17.37 -39.50 10.36
C ASP A 31 16.31 -38.69 9.61
N TYR A 32 15.33 -39.38 9.02
CA TYR A 32 14.22 -38.77 8.28
C TYR A 32 12.85 -39.33 8.68
N ARG A 33 11.79 -38.56 8.40
CA ARG A 33 10.40 -39.00 8.56
C ARG A 33 9.57 -38.62 7.35
N ILE A 34 8.72 -39.54 6.93
CA ILE A 34 7.74 -39.31 5.86
C ILE A 34 6.38 -39.03 6.51
N VAL A 35 5.76 -37.93 6.09
CA VAL A 35 4.43 -37.50 6.54
C VAL A 35 3.55 -37.29 5.33
N VAL A 36 2.41 -37.98 5.31
CA VAL A 36 1.36 -37.81 4.32
C VAL A 36 0.20 -37.06 4.97
N VAL A 37 -0.14 -35.90 4.43
CA VAL A 37 -1.33 -35.15 4.82
C VAL A 37 -2.43 -35.41 3.81
N ASP A 38 -3.43 -36.17 4.22
CA ASP A 38 -4.62 -36.46 3.41
C ASP A 38 -5.66 -35.36 3.56
N ASN A 39 -5.94 -34.65 2.47
CA ASN A 39 -6.87 -33.52 2.43
C ASN A 39 -8.33 -33.95 2.21
N ASN A 40 -8.77 -34.97 2.96
CA ASN A 40 -10.09 -35.60 2.84
C ASN A 40 -10.31 -36.21 1.44
N SER A 41 -9.42 -37.11 1.06
CA SER A 41 -9.49 -37.77 -0.25
C SER A 41 -10.66 -38.76 -0.30
N PRO A 42 -11.56 -38.66 -1.30
CA PRO A 42 -12.73 -39.54 -1.40
C PRO A 42 -12.40 -40.96 -1.86
N ASP A 43 -11.16 -41.20 -2.32
CA ASP A 43 -10.67 -42.49 -2.80
C ASP A 43 -10.23 -43.43 -1.66
N GLY A 44 -10.40 -43.04 -0.39
CA GLY A 44 -10.08 -43.87 0.77
C GLY A 44 -8.57 -44.06 1.00
N GLY A 45 -7.74 -43.26 0.35
CA GLY A 45 -6.29 -43.51 0.31
C GLY A 45 -5.57 -43.47 1.65
N ALA A 46 -6.07 -42.68 2.61
CA ALA A 46 -5.43 -42.59 3.92
C ALA A 46 -5.35 -43.94 4.64
N ASP A 47 -6.39 -44.77 4.55
CA ASP A 47 -6.41 -46.08 5.21
C ASP A 47 -5.51 -47.07 4.48
N GLN A 48 -5.50 -47.03 3.14
CA GLN A 48 -4.59 -47.82 2.31
C GLN A 48 -3.12 -47.52 2.64
N ILE A 49 -2.76 -46.25 2.82
CA ILE A 49 -1.37 -45.87 3.16
C ILE A 49 -1.00 -46.34 4.57
N ARG A 50 -1.91 -46.23 5.55
CA ARG A 50 -1.65 -46.72 6.92
C ARG A 50 -1.39 -48.22 6.96
N GLU A 51 -2.10 -48.99 6.14
CA GLU A 51 -1.97 -50.45 6.09
C GLU A 51 -0.68 -50.86 5.35
N ALA A 52 -0.41 -50.26 4.19
CA ALA A 52 0.74 -50.62 3.35
C ALA A 52 2.08 -50.07 3.86
N TYR A 53 2.07 -48.91 4.54
CA TYR A 53 3.27 -48.19 4.96
C TYR A 53 3.19 -47.78 6.44
N PRO A 54 3.36 -48.73 7.39
CA PRO A 54 3.18 -48.45 8.82
C PRO A 54 4.18 -47.44 9.40
N GLU A 55 5.34 -47.25 8.75
CA GLU A 55 6.37 -46.27 9.13
C GLU A 55 6.03 -44.83 8.69
N VAL A 56 5.04 -44.66 7.81
CA VAL A 56 4.61 -43.35 7.31
C VAL A 56 3.56 -42.75 8.24
N THR A 57 3.78 -41.51 8.68
CA THR A 57 2.78 -40.80 9.48
C THR A 57 1.68 -40.25 8.58
N VAL A 58 0.43 -40.65 8.81
CA VAL A 58 -0.72 -40.19 8.02
C VAL A 58 -1.61 -39.24 8.84
N LEU A 59 -1.65 -37.97 8.45
CA LEU A 59 -2.50 -36.93 9.03
C LEU A 59 -3.75 -36.74 8.17
N CYS A 60 -4.95 -36.95 8.72
CA CYS A 60 -6.20 -36.79 7.97
C CYS A 60 -6.93 -35.51 8.34
N ASN A 61 -7.28 -34.73 7.33
CA ASN A 61 -8.14 -33.56 7.48
C ASN A 61 -9.61 -33.91 7.27
N SER A 62 -10.50 -33.27 8.02
CA SER A 62 -11.95 -33.44 7.87
C SER A 62 -12.53 -32.75 6.63
N GLN A 63 -11.76 -31.86 6.01
CA GLN A 63 -12.12 -31.14 4.79
C GLN A 63 -10.87 -30.77 4.00
N ASN A 64 -11.00 -30.56 2.69
CA ASN A 64 -9.91 -30.08 1.86
C ASN A 64 -9.62 -28.60 2.14
N GLY A 65 -8.52 -28.34 2.87
CA GLY A 65 -8.06 -26.99 3.23
C GLY A 65 -7.15 -26.32 2.20
N GLY A 66 -6.82 -27.00 1.10
CA GLY A 66 -5.83 -26.55 0.12
C GLY A 66 -4.41 -27.03 0.43
N TYR A 67 -3.51 -26.85 -0.54
CA TYR A 67 -2.14 -27.37 -0.49
C TYR A 67 -1.29 -26.67 0.59
N ALA A 68 -1.26 -25.33 0.59
CA ALA A 68 -0.44 -24.55 1.53
C ALA A 68 -0.78 -24.85 3.00
N LYS A 69 -2.06 -25.02 3.31
CA LYS A 69 -2.51 -25.34 4.67
C LYS A 69 -2.07 -26.72 5.13
N ALA A 70 -2.17 -27.72 4.25
CA ALA A 70 -1.71 -29.08 4.53
C ALA A 70 -0.19 -29.17 4.71
N VAL A 71 0.58 -28.48 3.85
CA VAL A 71 2.04 -28.36 4.02
C VAL A 71 2.40 -27.73 5.36
N ASN A 72 1.75 -26.62 5.71
CA ASN A 72 2.00 -25.93 6.97
C ASN A 72 1.68 -26.80 8.20
N GLN A 73 0.65 -27.64 8.13
CA GLN A 73 0.31 -28.60 9.19
C GLN A 73 1.48 -29.56 9.47
N ALA A 74 1.99 -30.23 8.43
CA ALA A 74 3.13 -31.13 8.57
C ALA A 74 4.39 -30.41 9.12
N ILE A 75 4.66 -29.19 8.63
CA ILE A 75 5.83 -28.41 9.04
C ILE A 75 5.75 -27.96 10.51
N ARG A 76 4.55 -27.66 11.02
CA ARG A 76 4.33 -27.24 12.42
C ARG A 76 4.47 -28.42 13.39
N GLU A 77 4.02 -29.59 12.99
CA GLU A 77 4.02 -30.78 13.84
C GLU A 77 5.42 -31.38 14.01
N PHE A 78 6.25 -31.32 12.97
CA PHE A 78 7.58 -31.94 12.98
C PHE A 78 8.72 -30.93 12.82
N ASN A 79 9.66 -30.97 13.76
CA ASN A 79 10.87 -30.16 13.72
C ASN A 79 12.02 -30.92 13.04
N SER A 80 12.67 -30.29 12.06
CA SER A 80 13.79 -30.85 11.28
C SER A 80 14.68 -29.74 10.74
N ASP A 81 15.92 -30.06 10.38
CA ASP A 81 16.83 -29.08 9.75
C ASP A 81 16.38 -28.72 8.33
N TYR A 82 15.91 -29.74 7.59
CA TYR A 82 15.46 -29.64 6.21
C TYR A 82 14.04 -30.20 6.06
N ILE A 83 13.26 -29.58 5.19
CA ILE A 83 11.92 -30.04 4.79
C ILE A 83 11.94 -30.29 3.29
N LEU A 84 11.58 -31.49 2.85
CA LEU A 84 11.36 -31.83 1.45
C LEU A 84 9.85 -31.91 1.20
N LEU A 85 9.36 -31.06 0.30
CA LEU A 85 8.00 -31.14 -0.23
C LEU A 85 8.06 -31.95 -1.52
N LEU A 86 7.23 -33.00 -1.59
CA LEU A 86 7.07 -33.84 -2.77
C LEU A 86 5.59 -33.96 -3.12
N ASN A 87 5.28 -33.80 -4.39
CA ASN A 87 3.95 -34.15 -4.88
C ASN A 87 3.77 -35.67 -4.96
N PRO A 88 2.53 -36.17 -4.82
CA PRO A 88 2.23 -37.60 -4.96
C PRO A 88 2.58 -38.20 -6.32
N ASP A 89 2.71 -37.39 -7.38
CA ASP A 89 2.98 -37.85 -8.75
C ASP A 89 4.47 -37.79 -9.14
N ILE A 90 5.35 -37.72 -8.15
CA ILE A 90 6.80 -37.75 -8.33
C ILE A 90 7.35 -39.15 -8.06
N GLU A 91 8.24 -39.60 -8.92
CA GLU A 91 9.08 -40.77 -8.72
C GLU A 91 10.53 -40.32 -8.57
N VAL A 92 11.15 -40.69 -7.45
CA VAL A 92 12.49 -40.23 -7.09
C VAL A 92 13.54 -41.18 -7.67
N LYS A 93 14.46 -40.65 -8.51
CA LYS A 93 15.58 -41.48 -9.00
C LYS A 93 16.60 -41.79 -7.90
N PRO A 94 17.30 -42.94 -7.97
CA PRO A 94 18.30 -43.33 -6.97
C PRO A 94 19.37 -42.26 -6.73
N GLY A 95 19.63 -41.95 -5.46
CA GLY A 95 20.68 -41.02 -5.03
C GLY A 95 20.32 -39.53 -5.17
N SER A 96 19.11 -39.21 -5.66
CA SER A 96 18.68 -37.81 -5.83
C SER A 96 18.54 -37.08 -4.50
N LEU A 97 17.98 -37.72 -3.47
CA LEU A 97 17.77 -37.10 -2.16
C LEU A 97 19.09 -36.81 -1.43
N GLU A 98 20.04 -37.74 -1.52
CA GLU A 98 21.39 -37.57 -0.97
C GLU A 98 22.09 -36.35 -1.59
N ARG A 99 22.00 -36.19 -2.92
CA ARG A 99 22.58 -35.05 -3.64
C ARG A 99 21.95 -33.72 -3.24
N MET A 100 20.63 -33.69 -3.00
CA MET A 100 19.95 -32.49 -2.48
C MET A 100 20.43 -32.13 -1.08
N LEU A 101 20.52 -33.12 -0.18
CA LEU A 101 21.03 -32.92 1.19
C LEU A 101 22.48 -32.45 1.19
N ALA A 102 23.34 -33.07 0.37
CA ALA A 102 24.73 -32.68 0.23
C ALA A 102 24.85 -31.21 -0.21
N PHE A 103 24.07 -30.80 -1.21
CA PHE A 103 24.04 -29.41 -1.67
C PHE A 103 23.55 -28.44 -0.57
N MET A 104 22.52 -28.80 0.18
CA MET A 104 22.04 -27.99 1.31
C MET A 104 23.03 -27.90 2.46
N ASN A 105 23.90 -28.89 2.65
CA ASN A 105 24.96 -28.83 3.66
C ASN A 105 26.11 -27.91 3.21
N THR A 106 26.46 -27.92 1.93
CA THR A 106 27.60 -27.13 1.41
C THR A 106 27.24 -25.69 1.04
N THR A 107 25.96 -25.38 0.83
CA THR A 107 25.49 -24.08 0.32
C THR A 107 24.62 -23.38 1.38
N PRO A 108 25.22 -22.63 2.33
CA PRO A 108 24.50 -22.11 3.48
C PRO A 108 23.47 -21.02 3.13
N ASP A 109 23.62 -20.32 2.01
CA ASP A 109 22.68 -19.29 1.55
C ASP A 109 21.48 -19.84 0.75
N ALA A 110 21.45 -21.16 0.50
CA ALA A 110 20.31 -21.84 -0.11
C ALA A 110 19.15 -21.93 0.90
N GLY A 111 18.09 -21.17 0.63
CA GLY A 111 16.83 -21.25 1.38
C GLY A 111 15.92 -22.33 0.82
N ILE A 112 15.81 -22.40 -0.51
CA ILE A 112 15.04 -23.42 -1.24
C ILE A 112 15.89 -23.99 -2.37
N ILE A 113 15.83 -25.31 -2.57
CA ILE A 113 16.39 -25.98 -3.74
C ILE A 113 15.37 -26.92 -4.37
N GLY A 114 15.57 -27.29 -5.63
CA GLY A 114 14.70 -28.20 -6.36
C GLY A 114 15.47 -29.02 -7.37
N GLY A 115 15.01 -30.24 -7.57
CA GLY A 115 15.62 -31.18 -8.51
C GLY A 115 15.22 -30.92 -9.97
N LYS A 116 15.95 -31.57 -10.87
CA LYS A 116 15.60 -31.70 -12.29
C LYS A 116 14.41 -32.61 -12.45
N LEU A 117 13.35 -32.08 -13.08
CA LEU A 117 12.16 -32.84 -13.40
C LEU A 117 12.25 -33.38 -14.83
N LEU A 118 11.88 -34.64 -14.98
CA LEU A 118 11.77 -35.33 -16.26
C LEU A 118 10.31 -35.73 -16.48
N ASN A 119 9.86 -35.69 -17.73
CA ASN A 119 8.60 -36.31 -18.11
C ASN A 119 8.76 -37.85 -18.10
N PRO A 120 7.65 -38.63 -18.13
CA PRO A 120 7.72 -40.10 -18.15
C PRO A 120 8.48 -40.68 -19.35
N ASP A 121 8.60 -39.94 -20.45
CA ASP A 121 9.39 -40.30 -21.64
C ASP A 121 10.91 -39.99 -21.49
N GLY A 122 11.33 -39.49 -20.33
CA GLY A 122 12.72 -39.11 -20.03
C GLY A 122 13.12 -37.72 -20.52
N THR A 123 12.25 -36.99 -21.22
CA THR A 123 12.55 -35.63 -21.70
C THR A 123 12.54 -34.61 -20.56
N LEU A 124 13.30 -33.51 -20.70
CA LEU A 124 13.37 -32.45 -19.69
C LEU A 124 12.02 -31.75 -19.51
N GLN A 125 11.56 -31.65 -18.26
CA GLN A 125 10.42 -30.83 -17.88
C GLN A 125 10.91 -29.50 -17.31
N TYR A 126 10.67 -28.39 -18.02
CA TYR A 126 11.06 -27.05 -17.56
C TYR A 126 10.32 -26.65 -16.26
N SER A 127 11.03 -26.69 -15.14
CA SER A 127 10.51 -26.44 -13.80
C SER A 127 10.92 -25.08 -13.21
N CYS A 128 11.95 -24.44 -13.77
CA CYS A 128 12.47 -23.14 -13.33
C CYS A 128 11.85 -22.00 -14.11
N ARG A 129 11.57 -20.87 -13.44
CA ARG A 129 11.03 -19.69 -14.11
C ARG A 129 11.51 -18.39 -13.47
N THR A 130 11.47 -17.31 -14.24
CA THR A 130 11.59 -15.95 -13.70
C THR A 130 10.28 -15.52 -13.04
N PHE A 131 10.30 -14.52 -12.15
CA PHE A 131 9.05 -13.95 -11.64
C PHE A 131 8.18 -13.36 -12.76
N TYR A 132 6.86 -13.40 -12.54
CA TYR A 132 5.90 -12.91 -13.51
C TYR A 132 5.90 -11.37 -13.56
N THR A 133 6.09 -10.81 -14.76
CA THR A 133 5.91 -9.39 -15.07
C THR A 133 4.63 -9.18 -15.88
N LEU A 134 4.11 -7.94 -15.96
CA LEU A 134 2.88 -7.65 -16.71
C LEU A 134 2.95 -8.12 -18.18
N PRO A 135 4.05 -7.90 -18.93
CA PRO A 135 4.19 -8.47 -20.28
C PRO A 135 4.06 -9.99 -20.30
N ILE A 136 4.69 -10.70 -19.35
CA ILE A 136 4.63 -12.16 -19.27
C ILE A 136 3.19 -12.64 -19.04
N ILE A 137 2.43 -11.99 -18.15
CA ILE A 137 1.01 -12.32 -17.93
C ILE A 137 0.24 -12.17 -19.25
N LEU A 138 0.41 -11.04 -19.95
CA LEU A 138 -0.28 -10.77 -21.20
C LEU A 138 0.05 -11.83 -22.25
N TYR A 139 1.33 -12.16 -22.47
CA TYR A 139 1.74 -13.21 -23.40
C TYR A 139 1.16 -14.59 -23.02
N ARG A 140 1.18 -14.98 -21.74
CA ARG A 140 0.71 -16.32 -21.33
C ARG A 140 -0.81 -16.46 -21.21
N ARG A 141 -1.54 -15.37 -20.98
CA ARG A 141 -2.99 -15.40 -20.68
C ARG A 141 -3.87 -14.93 -21.81
N THR A 142 -3.31 -14.24 -22.79
CA THR A 142 -4.05 -13.81 -23.98
C THR A 142 -3.56 -14.58 -25.20
N PHE A 143 -4.22 -14.35 -26.34
CA PHE A 143 -3.81 -14.93 -27.62
C PHE A 143 -2.42 -14.44 -28.10
N LEU A 144 -1.85 -13.40 -27.46
CA LEU A 144 -0.56 -12.82 -27.83
C LEU A 144 0.60 -13.84 -27.78
N GLY A 145 0.58 -14.79 -26.84
CA GLY A 145 1.61 -15.85 -26.80
C GLY A 145 1.55 -16.79 -28.00
N LYS A 146 0.36 -16.99 -28.60
CA LYS A 146 0.20 -17.79 -29.82
C LYS A 146 0.66 -17.02 -31.07
N LEU A 147 0.48 -15.70 -31.08
CA LEU A 147 0.92 -14.84 -32.18
C LEU A 147 2.44 -14.60 -32.20
N PHE A 148 3.09 -14.62 -31.04
CA PHE A 148 4.53 -14.37 -30.90
C PHE A 148 5.24 -15.53 -30.17
N PRO A 149 5.29 -16.73 -30.75
CA PRO A 149 5.85 -17.91 -30.10
C PRO A 149 7.36 -17.78 -29.81
N ASN A 150 8.10 -17.03 -30.63
CA ASN A 150 9.54 -16.79 -30.47
C ASN A 150 9.88 -15.54 -29.64
N SER A 151 8.97 -15.13 -28.74
CA SER A 151 9.20 -13.98 -27.87
C SER A 151 10.34 -14.26 -26.89
N LYS A 152 11.44 -13.51 -27.00
CA LYS A 152 12.57 -13.57 -26.05
C LYS A 152 12.13 -13.40 -24.60
N ILE A 153 11.06 -12.64 -24.36
CA ILE A 153 10.48 -12.43 -23.02
C ILE A 153 9.92 -13.75 -22.47
N LEU A 154 9.21 -14.52 -23.30
CA LEU A 154 8.61 -15.78 -22.89
C LEU A 154 9.68 -16.87 -22.74
N THR A 155 10.63 -16.96 -23.68
CA THR A 155 11.77 -17.89 -23.62
C THR A 155 12.56 -17.69 -22.33
N ARG A 156 12.92 -16.43 -21.99
CA ARG A 156 13.62 -16.10 -20.76
C ARG A 156 12.80 -16.39 -19.51
N HIS A 157 11.49 -16.12 -19.53
CA HIS A 157 10.62 -16.43 -18.39
C HIS A 157 10.54 -17.93 -18.11
N LEU A 158 10.46 -18.74 -19.17
CA LEU A 158 10.48 -20.20 -19.09
C LEU A 158 11.90 -20.76 -18.92
N MET A 159 12.90 -19.89 -18.85
CA MET A 159 14.33 -20.21 -18.74
C MET A 159 14.84 -21.17 -19.82
N GLN A 160 14.22 -21.16 -21.01
CA GLN A 160 14.55 -22.04 -22.14
C GLN A 160 15.85 -21.62 -22.86
N ASP A 161 16.47 -20.54 -22.44
CA ASP A 161 17.75 -20.02 -22.93
C ASP A 161 18.97 -20.71 -22.30
N TRP A 162 18.77 -21.85 -21.64
CA TRP A 162 19.79 -22.59 -20.91
C TRP A 162 19.53 -24.12 -20.97
N ASP A 163 20.60 -24.92 -20.94
CA ASP A 163 20.57 -26.39 -21.11
C ASP A 163 20.11 -27.19 -19.88
N HIS A 164 20.01 -26.53 -18.72
CA HIS A 164 19.63 -27.13 -17.43
C HIS A 164 20.57 -28.25 -16.95
N GLN A 165 21.85 -28.22 -17.33
CA GLN A 165 22.84 -29.22 -16.88
C GLN A 165 23.71 -28.76 -15.71
N SER A 166 23.69 -27.46 -15.38
CA SER A 166 24.49 -26.88 -14.28
C SER A 166 23.63 -26.47 -13.08
N VAL A 167 24.24 -26.34 -11.89
CA VAL A 167 23.55 -25.69 -10.77
C VAL A 167 23.35 -24.21 -11.13
N ARG A 168 22.19 -23.64 -10.81
CA ARG A 168 21.91 -22.22 -11.07
C ARG A 168 20.96 -21.62 -10.06
N GLU A 169 21.21 -20.38 -9.67
CA GLU A 169 20.20 -19.58 -8.95
C GLU A 169 19.05 -19.21 -9.91
N VAL A 170 17.82 -19.46 -9.49
CA VAL A 170 16.60 -19.19 -10.25
C VAL A 170 15.65 -18.33 -9.44
N ASP A 171 14.64 -17.71 -10.04
CA ASP A 171 13.69 -16.89 -9.27
C ASP A 171 12.73 -17.75 -8.46
N TRP A 172 12.15 -18.76 -9.09
CA TRP A 172 11.30 -19.73 -8.44
C TRP A 172 11.25 -21.04 -9.24
N MET A 173 10.80 -22.12 -8.59
CA MET A 173 10.62 -23.42 -9.20
C MET A 173 9.23 -23.96 -8.90
N LEU A 174 8.72 -24.80 -9.81
CA LEU A 174 7.46 -25.51 -9.60
C LEU A 174 7.50 -26.31 -8.31
N GLY A 175 6.45 -26.20 -7.49
CA GLY A 175 6.29 -26.88 -6.20
C GLY A 175 6.21 -28.41 -6.21
N ALA A 176 6.69 -29.09 -7.26
CA ALA A 176 6.63 -30.55 -7.36
C ALA A 176 7.68 -31.26 -6.49
N CYS A 177 8.88 -30.68 -6.39
CA CYS A 177 9.97 -31.18 -5.54
C CYS A 177 10.80 -29.99 -5.05
N LEU A 178 10.62 -29.62 -3.77
CA LEU A 178 11.34 -28.51 -3.14
C LEU A 178 11.92 -28.93 -1.80
N MET A 179 13.21 -28.73 -1.58
CA MET A 179 13.84 -28.88 -0.27
C MET A 179 14.15 -27.51 0.33
N ILE A 180 13.74 -27.29 1.57
CA ILE A 180 13.71 -26.01 2.27
C ILE A 180 14.53 -26.10 3.55
N ARG A 181 15.28 -25.04 3.83
CA ARG A 181 16.04 -24.89 5.07
C ARG A 181 15.15 -24.34 6.20
N ARG A 182 15.17 -24.98 7.36
CA ARG A 182 14.40 -24.55 8.55
C ARG A 182 14.78 -23.15 9.05
N ASN A 183 16.06 -22.78 9.01
CA ASN A 183 16.48 -21.44 9.43
C ASN A 183 15.93 -20.34 8.50
N ALA A 184 15.96 -20.57 7.18
CA ALA A 184 15.33 -19.67 6.22
C ALA A 184 13.82 -19.55 6.48
N LEU A 185 13.17 -20.68 6.80
CA LEU A 185 11.76 -20.72 7.15
C LEU A 185 11.42 -19.89 8.40
N ARG A 186 12.27 -19.90 9.43
CA ARG A 186 12.06 -19.11 10.66
C ARG A 186 12.07 -17.60 10.41
N GLU A 187 12.84 -17.14 9.43
CA GLU A 187 12.89 -15.72 9.05
C GLU A 187 11.75 -15.34 8.10
N VAL A 188 11.44 -16.22 7.14
CA VAL A 188 10.52 -15.94 6.02
C VAL A 188 9.06 -16.25 6.35
N GLY A 189 8.82 -17.16 7.28
CA GLY A 189 7.51 -17.67 7.65
C GLY A 189 6.98 -18.77 6.74
N LEU A 190 5.92 -19.44 7.21
CA LEU A 190 5.23 -20.54 6.53
C LEU A 190 4.59 -20.15 5.19
N MET A 191 4.06 -21.12 4.42
CA MET A 191 3.30 -20.83 3.20
C MET A 191 2.05 -20.00 3.53
N ASP A 192 1.66 -19.12 2.61
CA ASP A 192 0.48 -18.28 2.79
C ASP A 192 -0.78 -19.08 2.48
N GLU A 193 -1.55 -19.42 3.52
CA GLU A 193 -2.72 -20.31 3.43
C GLU A 193 -3.88 -19.74 2.58
N ARG A 194 -3.79 -18.48 2.11
CA ARG A 194 -4.72 -17.90 1.14
C ARG A 194 -4.58 -18.48 -0.26
N PHE A 195 -3.42 -19.08 -0.57
CA PHE A 195 -3.23 -19.85 -1.80
C PHE A 195 -3.77 -21.25 -1.59
N PHE A 196 -5.02 -21.47 -2.02
CA PHE A 196 -5.63 -22.80 -1.97
C PHE A 196 -4.86 -23.80 -2.85
N LEU A 197 -4.48 -23.36 -4.06
CA LEU A 197 -3.66 -24.09 -5.03
C LEU A 197 -3.07 -23.10 -6.05
N TYR A 198 -1.85 -23.36 -6.52
CA TYR A 198 -1.03 -22.51 -7.39
C TYR A 198 -0.57 -21.17 -6.76
N PHE A 199 0.62 -20.72 -7.15
CA PHE A 199 1.31 -19.51 -6.67
C PHE A 199 1.80 -19.54 -5.22
N GLU A 200 1.48 -20.56 -4.43
CA GLU A 200 2.12 -20.77 -3.12
C GLU A 200 3.65 -20.88 -3.25
N ASP A 201 4.13 -21.62 -4.25
CA ASP A 201 5.54 -21.81 -4.57
C ASP A 201 6.20 -20.51 -5.04
N VAL A 202 5.51 -19.77 -5.92
CA VAL A 202 5.94 -18.46 -6.42
C VAL A 202 6.04 -17.45 -5.26
N ASP A 203 5.02 -17.36 -4.40
CA ASP A 203 5.00 -16.50 -3.22
C ASP A 203 6.15 -16.81 -2.27
N TRP A 204 6.37 -18.08 -1.99
CA TRP A 204 7.37 -18.49 -1.01
C TRP A 204 8.79 -18.24 -1.53
N CYS A 205 9.08 -18.57 -2.79
CA CYS A 205 10.35 -18.23 -3.43
C CYS A 205 10.58 -16.72 -3.49
N TYR A 206 9.54 -15.94 -3.79
CA TYR A 206 9.62 -14.47 -3.79
C TYR A 206 9.95 -13.91 -2.41
N ARG A 207 9.33 -14.44 -1.35
CA ARG A 207 9.66 -14.05 0.03
C ARG A 207 11.07 -14.45 0.42
N MET A 208 11.51 -15.66 0.09
CA MET A 208 12.89 -16.10 0.36
C MET A 208 13.91 -15.11 -0.20
N LYS A 209 13.77 -14.74 -1.49
CA LYS A 209 14.66 -13.74 -2.11
C LYS A 209 14.57 -12.36 -1.47
N LYS A 210 13.38 -11.91 -1.05
CA LYS A 210 13.20 -10.63 -0.35
C LYS A 210 13.97 -10.56 0.97
N TRP A 211 14.12 -11.70 1.65
CA TRP A 211 14.87 -11.84 2.90
C TRP A 211 16.35 -12.20 2.70
N GLY A 212 16.84 -12.20 1.45
CA GLY A 212 18.24 -12.46 1.13
C GLY A 212 18.62 -13.93 0.92
N TRP A 213 17.66 -14.85 1.04
CA TRP A 213 17.85 -16.27 0.76
C TRP A 213 17.79 -16.56 -0.74
N LYS A 214 18.56 -17.55 -1.20
CA LYS A 214 18.59 -17.94 -2.61
C LYS A 214 17.77 -19.18 -2.90
N VAL A 215 17.33 -19.28 -4.16
CA VAL A 215 16.60 -20.42 -4.71
C VAL A 215 17.47 -21.07 -5.79
N TYR A 216 17.81 -22.34 -5.66
CA TYR A 216 18.71 -23.03 -6.60
C TYR A 216 18.06 -24.21 -7.30
N TYR A 217 18.32 -24.32 -8.59
CA TYR A 217 18.10 -25.54 -9.36
C TYR A 217 19.31 -26.46 -9.26
N VAL A 218 19.08 -27.71 -8.91
CA VAL A 218 20.13 -28.73 -8.68
C VAL A 218 19.92 -29.88 -9.66
N PRO A 219 20.61 -29.88 -10.83
CA PRO A 219 20.35 -30.86 -11.88
C PRO A 219 20.77 -32.28 -11.53
N GLN A 220 21.66 -32.44 -10.55
CA GLN A 220 22.16 -33.74 -10.13
C GLN A 220 21.10 -34.56 -9.40
N ALA A 221 20.07 -33.92 -8.84
CA ALA A 221 18.92 -34.59 -8.26
C ALA A 221 17.80 -34.69 -9.30
N GLU A 222 17.58 -35.89 -9.83
CA GLU A 222 16.60 -36.14 -10.89
C GLU A 222 15.34 -36.81 -10.34
N MET A 223 14.18 -36.35 -10.82
CA MET A 223 12.87 -36.90 -10.50
C MET A 223 12.06 -37.09 -11.78
N VAL A 224 11.26 -38.15 -11.88
CA VAL A 224 10.26 -38.32 -12.93
C VAL A 224 8.92 -37.80 -12.42
N HIS A 225 8.28 -36.92 -13.19
CA HIS A 225 7.02 -36.29 -12.81
C HIS A 225 5.91 -36.80 -13.73
N HIS A 226 5.03 -37.63 -13.19
CA HIS A 226 3.90 -38.29 -13.89
C HIS A 226 2.74 -37.31 -14.19
N HIS A 227 3.04 -36.02 -14.24
CA HIS A 227 2.12 -34.89 -14.24
C HIS A 227 1.02 -34.99 -15.30
N GLN A 228 -0.24 -35.15 -14.87
CA GLN A 228 -1.39 -34.93 -15.72
C GLN A 228 -1.76 -33.44 -15.71
N ARG A 229 -1.65 -32.77 -16.86
CA ARG A 229 -1.98 -31.33 -17.03
C ARG A 229 -3.49 -31.05 -16.95
N GLN A 230 -4.10 -31.27 -15.79
CA GLN A 230 -5.54 -31.09 -15.58
C GLN A 230 -6.01 -29.65 -15.81
N SER A 231 -5.14 -28.65 -15.61
CA SER A 231 -5.47 -27.23 -15.85
C SER A 231 -5.65 -26.86 -17.34
N ALA A 232 -5.25 -27.73 -18.27
CA ALA A 232 -5.33 -27.50 -19.71
C ALA A 232 -6.54 -28.16 -20.39
N GLN A 233 -7.32 -28.95 -19.65
CA GLN A 233 -8.52 -29.63 -20.16
C GLN A 233 -9.78 -28.83 -19.77
N GLY A 234 -10.47 -28.26 -20.78
CA GLY A 234 -11.79 -27.64 -20.65
C GLY A 234 -11.80 -26.11 -20.59
N PHE A 235 -12.87 -25.48 -21.12
CA PHE A 235 -12.93 -24.03 -21.31
C PHE A 235 -13.31 -23.22 -20.04
N ILE A 236 -13.80 -23.84 -18.96
CA ILE A 236 -13.89 -23.29 -17.58
C ILE A 236 -13.84 -24.50 -16.63
N ASN A 237 -12.75 -24.68 -15.88
CA ASN A 237 -12.63 -25.75 -14.86
C ASN A 237 -12.32 -25.11 -13.49
N LYS A 238 -12.70 -25.74 -12.35
CA LYS A 238 -12.42 -25.26 -10.97
C LYS A 238 -10.92 -24.98 -10.77
N THR A 239 -10.06 -25.75 -11.42
CA THR A 239 -8.60 -25.56 -11.40
C THR A 239 -8.17 -24.21 -12.00
N LEU A 240 -8.84 -23.74 -13.06
CA LEU A 240 -8.57 -22.44 -13.68
C LEU A 240 -9.01 -21.30 -12.76
N THR A 241 -10.14 -21.44 -12.06
CA THR A 241 -10.60 -20.42 -11.12
C THR A 241 -9.66 -20.28 -9.92
N TYR A 242 -9.15 -21.39 -9.37
CA TYR A 242 -8.10 -21.35 -8.34
C TYR A 242 -6.84 -20.66 -8.86
N HIS A 243 -6.35 -21.04 -10.04
CA HIS A 243 -5.16 -20.42 -10.62
C HIS A 243 -5.33 -18.90 -10.82
N ILE A 244 -6.48 -18.44 -11.31
CA ILE A 244 -6.75 -17.01 -11.49
C ILE A 244 -6.82 -16.30 -10.14
N THR A 245 -7.56 -16.86 -9.18
CA THR A 245 -7.74 -16.27 -7.84
C THR A 245 -6.39 -16.15 -7.12
N SER A 246 -5.58 -17.22 -7.13
CA SER A 246 -4.23 -17.24 -6.58
C SER A 246 -3.30 -16.25 -7.27
N MET A 247 -3.34 -16.13 -8.60
CA MET A 247 -2.58 -15.10 -9.32
C MET A 247 -2.94 -13.69 -8.83
N PHE A 248 -4.24 -13.41 -8.68
CA PHE A 248 -4.68 -12.11 -8.15
C PHE A 248 -4.22 -11.91 -6.70
N HIS A 249 -4.25 -12.94 -5.84
CA HIS A 249 -3.71 -12.85 -4.48
C HIS A 249 -2.21 -12.50 -4.49
N PHE A 250 -1.41 -13.20 -5.30
CA PHE A 250 0.03 -12.94 -5.44
C PHE A 250 0.29 -11.50 -5.86
N TYR A 251 -0.40 -11.00 -6.88
CA TYR A 251 -0.22 -9.61 -7.30
C TYR A 251 -0.82 -8.60 -6.33
N ALA A 252 -1.90 -8.94 -5.62
CA ALA A 252 -2.44 -8.09 -4.56
C ALA A 252 -1.48 -7.98 -3.37
N LYS A 253 -0.63 -8.98 -3.15
CA LYS A 253 0.41 -9.03 -2.11
C LYS A 253 1.70 -8.34 -2.57
N TRP A 254 2.19 -8.62 -3.79
CA TRP A 254 3.52 -8.19 -4.24
C TRP A 254 3.56 -7.28 -5.46
N GLY A 255 2.47 -7.21 -6.23
CA GLY A 255 2.43 -6.46 -7.48
C GLY A 255 2.48 -4.96 -7.22
N MET A 256 3.49 -4.27 -7.76
CA MET A 256 3.56 -2.80 -7.70
C MET A 256 2.29 -2.14 -8.26
N PHE A 257 1.70 -2.70 -9.32
CA PHE A 257 0.47 -2.19 -9.93
C PHE A 257 -0.74 -2.35 -9.02
N ILE A 258 -0.99 -3.53 -8.44
CA ILE A 258 -2.13 -3.72 -7.52
C ILE A 258 -1.89 -3.06 -6.17
N GLY A 259 -0.63 -3.01 -5.70
CA GLY A 259 -0.23 -2.19 -4.56
C GLY A 259 -0.51 -0.70 -4.81
N CYS A 260 -0.29 -0.21 -6.03
CA CYS A 260 -0.71 1.12 -6.47
C CYS A 260 -2.24 1.25 -6.47
N LEU A 261 -2.98 0.30 -7.03
CA LEU A 261 -4.46 0.33 -6.99
C LEU A 261 -4.99 0.38 -5.54
N LYS A 262 -4.45 -0.45 -4.63
CA LYS A 262 -4.81 -0.47 -3.20
C LYS A 262 -4.48 0.85 -2.51
N LYS A 263 -3.26 1.36 -2.70
CA LYS A 263 -2.77 2.61 -2.10
C LYS A 263 -3.58 3.83 -2.54
N TYR A 264 -4.11 3.81 -3.75
CA TYR A 264 -4.85 4.92 -4.34
C TYR A 264 -6.34 4.61 -4.46
N ARG A 265 -6.83 3.56 -3.80
CA ARG A 265 -8.22 3.07 -3.94
C ARG A 265 -9.27 4.15 -3.73
N ILE A 266 -9.02 5.10 -2.82
CA ILE A 266 -9.93 6.21 -2.53
C ILE A 266 -9.99 7.17 -3.73
N VAL A 267 -8.83 7.54 -4.28
CA VAL A 267 -8.72 8.43 -5.44
C VAL A 267 -9.25 7.74 -6.70
N LEU A 268 -8.89 6.48 -6.92
CA LEU A 268 -9.36 5.71 -8.05
C LEU A 268 -10.87 5.47 -7.99
N GLY A 269 -11.42 5.18 -6.81
CA GLY A 269 -12.86 5.07 -6.60
C GLY A 269 -13.58 6.40 -6.87
N MET A 270 -13.02 7.52 -6.41
CA MET A 270 -13.52 8.85 -6.74
C MET A 270 -13.50 9.12 -8.26
N LEU A 271 -12.38 8.84 -8.92
CA LEU A 271 -12.25 9.00 -10.38
C LEU A 271 -13.22 8.10 -11.15
N LEU A 272 -13.38 6.84 -10.71
CA LEU A 272 -14.34 5.91 -11.28
C LEU A 272 -15.77 6.46 -11.18
N PHE A 273 -16.17 6.96 -10.01
CA PHE A 273 -17.49 7.58 -9.86
C PHE A 273 -17.66 8.83 -10.72
N ILE A 274 -16.64 9.69 -10.83
CA ILE A 274 -16.69 10.86 -11.73
C ILE A 274 -16.91 10.40 -13.17
N VAL A 275 -16.17 9.40 -13.65
CA VAL A 275 -16.31 8.86 -15.00
C VAL A 275 -17.68 8.24 -15.23
N LEU A 276 -18.19 7.45 -14.27
CA LEU A 276 -19.52 6.84 -14.34
C LEU A 276 -20.63 7.88 -14.33
N ASP A 277 -20.54 8.90 -13.48
CA ASP A 277 -21.53 9.98 -13.42
C ASP A 277 -21.54 10.78 -14.72
N LEU A 278 -20.37 11.13 -15.26
CA LEU A 278 -20.26 11.80 -16.56
C LEU A 278 -20.85 10.93 -17.67
N ALA A 279 -20.56 9.63 -17.70
CA ALA A 279 -21.14 8.72 -18.67
C ALA A 279 -22.67 8.66 -18.57
N ALA A 280 -23.21 8.52 -17.35
CA ALA A 280 -24.66 8.53 -17.08
C ALA A 280 -25.33 9.83 -17.54
N ILE A 281 -24.69 10.97 -17.26
CA ILE A 281 -25.21 12.30 -17.62
C ILE A 281 -25.24 12.49 -19.13
N ASN A 282 -24.14 12.17 -19.83
CA ASN A 282 -24.09 12.32 -21.28
C ASN A 282 -25.08 11.37 -21.97
N ALA A 283 -25.18 10.13 -21.49
CA ALA A 283 -26.17 9.16 -21.99
C ALA A 283 -27.61 9.64 -21.72
N SER A 284 -27.90 10.15 -20.53
CA SER A 284 -29.22 10.67 -20.16
C SER A 284 -29.59 11.91 -20.96
N PHE A 285 -28.62 12.78 -21.24
CA PHE A 285 -28.83 13.97 -22.05
C PHE A 285 -29.14 13.58 -23.50
N TYR A 286 -28.39 12.66 -24.08
CA TYR A 286 -28.67 12.14 -25.42
C TYR A 286 -30.02 11.43 -25.50
N ALA A 287 -30.33 10.59 -24.51
CA ALA A 287 -31.62 9.89 -24.44
C ALA A 287 -32.80 10.86 -24.28
N ALA A 288 -32.68 11.89 -23.44
CA ALA A 288 -33.69 12.91 -23.28
C ALA A 288 -33.93 13.67 -24.60
N HIS A 289 -32.86 13.98 -25.34
CA HIS A 289 -32.95 14.68 -26.63
C HIS A 289 -33.67 13.81 -27.65
N TYR A 290 -33.26 12.55 -27.77
CA TYR A 290 -33.87 11.57 -28.66
C TYR A 290 -35.36 11.38 -28.38
N ILE A 291 -35.74 11.19 -27.10
CA ILE A 291 -37.14 11.03 -26.69
C ILE A 291 -37.94 12.31 -26.96
N ARG A 292 -37.36 13.49 -26.68
CA ARG A 292 -38.01 14.78 -26.95
C ARG A 292 -38.28 14.98 -28.44
N ASP A 293 -37.36 14.54 -29.29
CA ASP A 293 -37.44 14.67 -30.75
C ASP A 293 -38.41 13.66 -31.37
N HIS A 294 -38.33 12.38 -30.99
CA HIS A 294 -39.07 11.30 -31.65
C HIS A 294 -40.42 10.99 -30.99
N LEU A 295 -40.47 10.93 -29.65
CA LEU A 295 -41.67 10.52 -28.91
C LEU A 295 -42.57 11.70 -28.50
N LEU A 296 -41.98 12.89 -28.31
CA LEU A 296 -42.70 14.08 -27.86
C LEU A 296 -42.78 15.17 -28.95
N SER A 297 -42.69 14.77 -30.22
CA SER A 297 -42.73 15.64 -31.40
C SER A 297 -44.01 16.49 -31.49
N PHE A 298 -45.10 16.06 -30.85
CA PHE A 298 -46.38 16.79 -30.79
C PHE A 298 -46.34 18.10 -29.96
N LEU A 299 -45.27 18.35 -29.20
CA LEU A 299 -45.10 19.59 -28.41
C LEU A 299 -44.71 20.78 -29.31
N LYS A 300 -45.58 21.81 -29.36
CA LYS A 300 -45.57 22.97 -30.28
C LYS A 300 -44.26 23.75 -30.54
N LYS A 301 -43.20 23.63 -29.72
CA LYS A 301 -41.96 24.42 -29.91
C LYS A 301 -40.97 23.72 -30.86
N PRO A 302 -40.27 24.48 -31.73
CA PRO A 302 -39.36 23.91 -32.72
C PRO A 302 -38.21 23.13 -32.06
N HIS A 303 -37.84 22.02 -32.69
CA HIS A 303 -36.72 21.19 -32.27
C HIS A 303 -35.39 21.91 -32.55
N ILE A 304 -34.60 22.13 -31.51
CA ILE A 304 -33.23 22.65 -31.64
C ILE A 304 -32.30 21.46 -31.90
N PRO A 305 -31.49 21.47 -32.98
CA PRO A 305 -30.52 20.40 -33.24
C PRO A 305 -29.54 20.19 -32.08
N PHE A 306 -29.11 18.94 -31.87
CA PHE A 306 -28.20 18.56 -30.79
C PHE A 306 -26.91 19.42 -30.75
N LEU A 307 -26.42 19.85 -31.92
CA LEU A 307 -25.24 20.71 -32.03
C LEU A 307 -25.34 21.99 -31.19
N TYR A 308 -26.53 22.57 -30.99
CA TYR A 308 -26.68 23.77 -30.17
C TYR A 308 -26.64 23.49 -28.66
N TYR A 309 -26.79 22.23 -28.24
CA TYR A 309 -26.68 21.81 -26.84
C TYR A 309 -25.24 21.50 -26.39
N HIS A 310 -24.24 21.47 -27.29
CA HIS A 310 -22.86 21.11 -26.92
C HIS A 310 -22.25 21.99 -25.81
N LYS A 311 -22.46 23.31 -25.85
CA LYS A 311 -22.02 24.25 -24.80
C LYS A 311 -22.71 23.96 -23.46
N PHE A 312 -23.99 23.59 -23.54
CA PHE A 312 -24.79 23.24 -22.37
C PHE A 312 -24.29 21.93 -21.74
N LEU A 313 -24.05 20.91 -22.57
CA LEU A 313 -23.50 19.63 -22.14
C LEU A 313 -22.09 19.78 -21.54
N LEU A 314 -21.24 20.63 -22.13
CA LEU A 314 -19.94 20.95 -21.57
C LEU A 314 -20.08 21.60 -20.18
N PHE A 315 -20.99 22.57 -20.03
CA PHE A 315 -21.29 23.18 -18.75
C PHE A 315 -21.77 22.14 -17.71
N VAL A 316 -22.67 21.22 -18.07
CA VAL A 316 -23.09 20.12 -17.19
C VAL A 316 -21.92 19.26 -16.77
N ASN A 317 -21.03 18.89 -17.70
CA ASN A 317 -19.88 18.04 -17.43
C ASN A 317 -18.87 18.69 -16.47
N VAL A 318 -18.82 20.03 -16.40
CA VAL A 318 -17.99 20.74 -15.42
C VAL A 318 -18.71 20.91 -14.08
N VAL A 319 -19.99 21.30 -14.09
CA VAL A 319 -20.74 21.62 -12.87
C VAL A 319 -21.09 20.38 -12.07
N THR A 320 -21.42 19.27 -12.75
CA THR A 320 -21.90 18.08 -12.04
C THR A 320 -20.87 17.50 -11.07
N PRO A 321 -19.60 17.29 -11.46
CA PRO A 321 -18.60 16.83 -10.50
C PRO A 321 -18.41 17.80 -9.32
N LEU A 322 -18.57 19.11 -9.52
CA LEU A 322 -18.47 20.09 -8.44
C LEU A 322 -19.65 19.98 -7.46
N VAL A 323 -20.87 19.88 -7.96
CA VAL A 323 -22.09 19.71 -7.16
C VAL A 323 -22.06 18.37 -6.42
N PHE A 324 -21.69 17.29 -7.10
CA PHE A 324 -21.64 15.97 -6.46
C PHE A 324 -20.52 15.90 -5.42
N SER A 325 -19.39 16.56 -5.66
CA SER A 325 -18.33 16.71 -4.68
C SER A 325 -18.78 17.48 -3.43
N SER A 326 -19.53 18.57 -3.58
CA SER A 326 -20.02 19.38 -2.44
C SER A 326 -21.04 18.63 -1.59
N LEU A 327 -21.83 17.75 -2.21
CA LEU A 327 -22.76 16.85 -1.52
C LEU A 327 -22.10 15.58 -0.95
N GLY A 328 -20.79 15.41 -1.14
CA GLY A 328 -20.03 14.28 -0.61
C GLY A 328 -20.28 12.96 -1.35
N LEU A 329 -20.84 12.98 -2.56
CA LEU A 329 -21.08 11.78 -3.37
C LEU A 329 -19.78 11.09 -3.80
N TYR A 330 -18.64 11.77 -3.82
CA TYR A 330 -17.35 11.16 -4.14
C TYR A 330 -16.60 10.60 -2.93
N ARG A 331 -17.28 10.45 -1.79
CA ARG A 331 -16.74 9.78 -0.62
C ARG A 331 -17.49 8.47 -0.39
N LEU A 332 -16.79 7.34 -0.52
CA LEU A 332 -17.29 6.06 -0.04
C LEU A 332 -17.43 6.14 1.48
N LYS A 333 -18.65 6.24 1.96
CA LYS A 333 -18.96 6.14 3.38
C LYS A 333 -19.40 4.71 3.66
N GLN A 334 -18.69 4.05 4.58
CA GLN A 334 -19.05 2.71 5.02
C GLN A 334 -20.29 2.80 5.92
N GLY A 335 -21.26 1.89 5.73
CA GLY A 335 -22.45 1.78 6.58
C GLY A 335 -23.66 2.65 6.20
N GLU A 336 -23.60 3.47 5.14
CA GLU A 336 -24.79 4.20 4.66
C GLU A 336 -25.78 3.28 3.95
N LEU A 337 -27.07 3.56 4.10
CA LEU A 337 -28.13 2.84 3.40
C LEU A 337 -28.17 3.29 1.93
N TRP A 338 -28.55 2.37 1.04
CA TRP A 338 -28.72 2.66 -0.39
C TRP A 338 -29.73 3.80 -0.65
N VAL A 339 -30.68 3.99 0.26
CA VAL A 339 -31.68 5.07 0.24
C VAL A 339 -31.02 6.44 0.39
N ASP A 340 -30.00 6.58 1.24
CA ASP A 340 -29.27 7.84 1.44
C ASP A 340 -28.49 8.25 0.18
N GLU A 341 -28.02 7.27 -0.59
CA GLU A 341 -27.40 7.52 -1.89
C GLU A 341 -28.42 8.04 -2.91
N ILE A 342 -29.61 7.44 -2.99
CA ILE A 342 -30.70 7.93 -3.86
C ILE A 342 -31.03 9.39 -3.57
N PHE A 343 -31.24 9.75 -2.30
CA PHE A 343 -31.58 11.13 -1.93
C PHE A 343 -30.48 12.13 -2.27
N ARG A 344 -29.21 11.77 -2.09
CA ARG A 344 -28.08 12.66 -2.45
C ARG A 344 -27.92 12.80 -3.96
N VAL A 345 -28.03 11.72 -4.71
CA VAL A 345 -28.01 11.75 -6.18
C VAL A 345 -29.17 12.61 -6.69
N GLY A 346 -30.39 12.38 -6.18
CA GLY A 346 -31.57 13.18 -6.51
C GLY A 346 -31.38 14.66 -6.22
N LYS A 347 -30.88 15.02 -5.02
CA LYS A 347 -30.55 16.40 -4.66
C LYS A 347 -29.52 17.01 -5.61
N GLY A 348 -28.45 16.28 -5.93
CA GLY A 348 -27.43 16.74 -6.86
C GLY A 348 -27.96 16.98 -8.28
N VAL A 349 -28.79 16.07 -8.78
CA VAL A 349 -29.42 16.18 -10.10
C VAL A 349 -30.41 17.35 -10.15
N ILE A 350 -31.19 17.59 -9.10
CA ILE A 350 -32.08 18.75 -9.00
C ILE A 350 -31.28 20.05 -9.02
N VAL A 351 -30.21 20.15 -8.23
CA VAL A 351 -29.32 21.33 -8.23
C VAL A 351 -28.71 21.55 -9.61
N ASN A 352 -28.25 20.50 -10.28
CA ASN A 352 -27.76 20.59 -11.66
C ASN A 352 -28.86 21.07 -12.61
N ALA A 353 -30.08 20.54 -12.54
CA ALA A 353 -31.19 20.97 -13.38
C ALA A 353 -31.56 22.45 -13.15
N LEU A 354 -31.49 22.95 -11.91
CA LEU A 354 -31.70 24.36 -11.58
C LEU A 354 -30.58 25.25 -12.12
N LEU A 355 -29.31 24.85 -11.96
CA LEU A 355 -28.17 25.57 -12.53
C LEU A 355 -28.21 25.58 -14.05
N LEU A 356 -28.69 24.50 -14.66
CA LEU A 356 -28.92 24.42 -16.10
C LEU A 356 -30.02 25.37 -16.54
N MET A 357 -31.15 25.38 -15.84
CA MET A 357 -32.21 26.36 -16.11
C MET A 357 -31.66 27.79 -16.00
N ALA A 358 -30.93 28.12 -14.94
CA ALA A 358 -30.31 29.44 -14.76
C ALA A 358 -29.31 29.78 -15.89
N GLY A 359 -28.42 28.84 -16.24
CA GLY A 359 -27.45 29.01 -17.33
C GLY A 359 -28.11 29.19 -18.69
N SER A 360 -29.26 28.55 -18.93
CA SER A 360 -30.04 28.71 -20.16
C SER A 360 -30.51 30.16 -20.37
N TYR A 361 -30.72 30.93 -19.29
CA TYR A 361 -31.10 32.35 -19.37
C TYR A 361 -29.92 33.28 -19.68
N LEU A 362 -28.69 32.88 -19.35
CA LEU A 362 -27.48 33.65 -19.62
C LEU A 362 -27.06 33.56 -21.09
N VAL A 363 -27.40 32.46 -21.76
CA VAL A 363 -27.15 32.26 -23.19
C VAL A 363 -28.27 32.92 -23.98
N GLN A 364 -28.12 34.22 -24.23
CA GLN A 364 -29.06 34.99 -25.05
C GLN A 364 -29.17 34.39 -26.46
N GLY A 365 -30.40 34.20 -26.96
CA GLY A 365 -30.68 33.78 -28.34
C GLY A 365 -31.25 32.38 -28.56
N TYR A 366 -31.40 31.55 -27.52
CA TYR A 366 -31.99 30.21 -27.63
C TYR A 366 -33.08 29.95 -26.59
N GLU A 367 -34.28 29.54 -27.04
CA GLU A 367 -35.33 29.05 -26.13
C GLU A 367 -35.21 27.54 -25.91
N PHE A 368 -34.45 27.15 -24.89
CA PHE A 368 -34.29 25.73 -24.54
C PHE A 368 -35.59 25.10 -24.04
N SER A 369 -35.82 23.83 -24.41
CA SER A 369 -37.04 23.11 -24.01
C SER A 369 -37.01 22.73 -22.53
N ARG A 370 -37.94 23.25 -21.73
CA ARG A 370 -38.07 22.86 -20.30
C ARG A 370 -38.38 21.39 -20.12
N VAL A 371 -39.18 20.81 -21.02
CA VAL A 371 -39.51 19.37 -21.02
C VAL A 371 -38.25 18.53 -21.20
N MET A 372 -37.33 18.97 -22.06
CA MET A 372 -36.03 18.32 -22.24
C MET A 372 -35.20 18.32 -20.95
N ILE A 373 -35.14 19.45 -20.24
CA ILE A 373 -34.41 19.56 -18.97
C ILE A 373 -35.05 18.66 -17.89
N SER A 374 -36.37 18.64 -17.78
CA SER A 374 -37.08 17.76 -16.83
C SER A 374 -36.86 16.29 -17.14
N LEU A 375 -36.94 15.90 -18.42
CA LEU A 375 -36.69 14.53 -18.85
C LEU A 375 -35.23 14.10 -18.61
N PHE A 376 -34.28 14.98 -18.91
CA PHE A 376 -32.87 14.80 -18.57
C PHE A 376 -32.68 14.57 -17.07
N ALA A 377 -33.29 15.39 -16.21
CA ALA A 377 -33.15 15.24 -14.76
C ALA A 377 -33.67 13.88 -14.26
N VAL A 378 -34.81 13.41 -14.76
CA VAL A 378 -35.35 12.10 -14.39
C VAL A 378 -34.41 10.96 -14.85
N LEU A 379 -33.98 10.98 -16.12
CA LEU A 379 -33.08 9.96 -16.65
C LEU A 379 -31.70 9.97 -15.98
N ALA A 380 -31.16 11.15 -15.69
CA ALA A 380 -29.88 11.31 -15.01
C ALA A 380 -29.93 10.77 -13.58
N MET A 381 -31.04 10.98 -12.86
CA MET A 381 -31.21 10.44 -11.51
C MET A 381 -31.14 8.90 -11.51
N PHE A 382 -31.90 8.25 -12.40
CA PHE A 382 -31.94 6.79 -12.46
C PHE A 382 -30.64 6.19 -12.99
N SER A 383 -30.05 6.75 -14.03
CA SER A 383 -28.81 6.23 -14.63
C SER A 383 -27.60 6.40 -13.71
N CYS A 384 -27.44 7.56 -13.06
CA CYS A 384 -26.39 7.78 -12.07
C CYS A 384 -26.54 6.79 -10.92
N PHE A 385 -27.75 6.62 -10.38
CA PHE A 385 -27.98 5.65 -9.31
C PHE A 385 -27.66 4.21 -9.76
N ALA A 386 -28.13 3.79 -10.94
CA ALA A 386 -27.91 2.43 -11.44
C ALA A 386 -26.43 2.11 -11.65
N LEU A 387 -25.66 3.01 -12.28
CA LEU A 387 -24.23 2.80 -12.50
C LEU A 387 -23.44 2.75 -11.19
N ARG A 388 -23.77 3.62 -10.23
CA ARG A 388 -23.12 3.66 -8.92
C ARG A 388 -23.46 2.42 -8.09
N TRP A 389 -24.74 2.04 -8.06
CA TRP A 389 -25.19 0.81 -7.41
C TRP A 389 -24.52 -0.42 -8.01
N GLY A 390 -24.36 -0.49 -9.34
CA GLY A 390 -23.62 -1.54 -10.02
C GLY A 390 -22.14 -1.58 -9.60
N ALA A 391 -21.47 -0.41 -9.54
CA ALA A 391 -20.08 -0.31 -9.10
C ALA A 391 -19.89 -0.73 -7.63
N VAL A 392 -20.77 -0.27 -6.73
CA VAL A 392 -20.77 -0.64 -5.30
C VAL A 392 -21.09 -2.13 -5.12
N SER A 393 -22.05 -2.66 -5.87
CA SER A 393 -22.40 -4.10 -5.84
C SER A 393 -21.24 -4.97 -6.33
N CYS A 394 -20.55 -4.56 -7.40
CA CYS A 394 -19.35 -5.22 -7.88
C CYS A 394 -18.23 -5.18 -6.82
N TYR A 395 -18.03 -4.04 -6.18
CA TYR A 395 -17.07 -3.90 -5.08
C TYR A 395 -17.37 -4.86 -3.91
N HIS A 396 -18.64 -4.93 -3.47
CA HIS A 396 -19.06 -5.88 -2.42
C HIS A 396 -18.91 -7.35 -2.85
N PHE A 397 -19.18 -7.67 -4.12
CA PHE A 397 -18.94 -9.01 -4.65
C PHE A 397 -17.46 -9.40 -4.60
N LEU A 398 -16.57 -8.47 -4.95
CA LEU A 398 -15.12 -8.67 -4.86
C LEU A 398 -14.67 -8.82 -3.40
N LEU A 399 -15.21 -8.02 -2.46
CA LEU A 399 -14.95 -8.18 -1.03
C LEU A 399 -15.34 -9.57 -0.52
N LYS A 400 -16.53 -10.07 -0.89
CA LYS A 400 -16.99 -11.43 -0.53
C LYS A 400 -16.07 -12.54 -1.06
N LYS A 401 -15.34 -12.28 -2.16
CA LYS A 401 -14.34 -13.20 -2.74
C LYS A 401 -12.95 -13.10 -2.10
N GLY A 402 -12.77 -12.26 -1.08
CA GLY A 402 -11.50 -12.13 -0.35
C GLY A 402 -10.62 -10.97 -0.82
N PHE A 403 -11.09 -10.14 -1.76
CA PHE A 403 -10.30 -9.03 -2.28
C PHE A 403 -10.39 -7.80 -1.39
N ASN A 404 -9.30 -7.03 -1.32
CA ASN A 404 -9.22 -5.73 -0.61
C ASN A 404 -9.62 -5.76 0.88
N LEU A 405 -9.46 -6.92 1.53
CA LEU A 405 -9.68 -7.02 2.96
C LEU A 405 -8.54 -6.38 3.76
N HIS A 406 -8.91 -5.70 4.84
CA HIS A 406 -8.03 -5.19 5.88
C HIS A 406 -7.68 -6.36 6.80
N ARG A 407 -6.41 -6.75 6.84
CA ARG A 407 -5.95 -7.83 7.72
C ARG A 407 -5.84 -7.26 9.11
N THR A 408 -6.73 -7.74 9.96
CA THR A 408 -7.03 -7.12 11.24
C THR A 408 -6.63 -8.03 12.38
N LEU A 409 -5.91 -7.45 13.33
CA LEU A 409 -5.61 -8.07 14.60
C LEU A 409 -6.43 -7.36 15.68
N ILE A 410 -7.11 -8.13 16.52
CA ILE A 410 -7.83 -7.59 17.67
C ILE A 410 -6.91 -7.69 18.89
N ILE A 411 -6.68 -6.58 19.57
CA ILE A 411 -5.88 -6.51 20.80
C ILE A 411 -6.86 -6.51 21.97
N GLY A 412 -6.74 -7.54 22.81
CA GLY A 412 -7.66 -7.83 23.91
C GLY A 412 -8.40 -9.13 23.71
N THR A 413 -8.73 -9.79 24.82
CA THR A 413 -9.47 -11.06 24.87
C THR A 413 -10.75 -10.97 25.70
N GLY A 414 -11.08 -9.79 26.22
CA GLY A 414 -12.31 -9.52 26.96
C GLY A 414 -13.61 -9.56 26.12
N LYS A 415 -14.75 -9.31 26.80
CA LYS A 415 -16.09 -9.34 26.18
C LYS A 415 -16.23 -8.40 24.98
N SER A 416 -15.61 -7.23 25.03
CA SER A 416 -15.59 -6.25 23.93
C SER A 416 -14.96 -6.83 22.66
N ALA A 417 -13.85 -7.58 22.79
CA ALA A 417 -13.19 -8.24 21.67
C ALA A 417 -14.11 -9.26 20.97
N THR A 418 -14.87 -10.03 21.75
CA THR A 418 -15.86 -11.00 21.25
C THR A 418 -17.02 -10.34 20.51
N VAL A 419 -17.54 -9.22 21.03
CA VAL A 419 -18.62 -8.45 20.38
C VAL A 419 -18.14 -7.93 19.03
N VAL A 420 -16.96 -7.30 19.00
CA VAL A 420 -16.35 -6.77 17.78
C VAL A 420 -16.18 -7.87 16.74
N HIS A 421 -15.65 -9.01 17.15
CA HIS A 421 -15.45 -10.13 16.25
C HIS A 421 -16.76 -10.62 15.64
N LYS A 422 -17.82 -10.80 16.45
CA LYS A 422 -19.14 -11.22 15.97
C LYS A 422 -19.73 -10.20 14.98
N VAL A 423 -19.60 -8.91 15.25
CA VAL A 423 -20.08 -7.83 14.36
C VAL A 423 -19.31 -7.86 13.04
N LEU A 424 -17.97 -7.93 13.07
CA LEU A 424 -17.14 -7.96 11.85
C LEU A 424 -17.36 -9.23 11.02
N GLN A 425 -17.53 -10.39 11.66
CA GLN A 425 -17.87 -11.62 10.96
C GLN A 425 -19.24 -11.56 10.28
N LYS A 426 -20.24 -10.98 10.95
CA LYS A 426 -21.59 -10.83 10.41
C LYS A 426 -21.63 -9.83 9.26
N HIS A 427 -20.83 -8.78 9.33
CA HIS A 427 -20.78 -7.69 8.36
C HIS A 427 -19.53 -7.78 7.48
N ARG A 428 -19.40 -8.82 6.65
CA ARG A 428 -18.26 -9.01 5.73
C ARG A 428 -18.08 -7.87 4.72
N GLU A 429 -19.12 -7.07 4.48
CA GLU A 429 -19.09 -5.84 3.68
C GLU A 429 -18.19 -4.75 4.28
N THR A 430 -17.86 -4.81 5.58
CA THR A 430 -16.94 -3.88 6.24
C THR A 430 -15.49 -4.01 5.76
N ALA A 431 -15.17 -5.08 5.03
CA ALA A 431 -13.86 -5.38 4.48
C ALA A 431 -12.78 -5.70 5.53
N PHE A 432 -13.13 -6.15 6.73
CA PHE A 432 -12.16 -6.60 7.75
C PHE A 432 -12.00 -8.14 7.68
N ASP A 433 -10.75 -8.60 7.70
CA ASP A 433 -10.33 -10.00 7.78
C ASP A 433 -9.62 -10.20 9.11
N VAL A 434 -10.37 -10.67 10.11
CA VAL A 434 -9.81 -10.88 11.46
C VAL A 434 -8.91 -12.12 11.42
N VAL A 435 -7.60 -11.88 11.51
CA VAL A 435 -6.58 -12.94 11.44
C VAL A 435 -6.43 -13.66 12.78
N GLY A 436 -6.59 -12.94 13.89
CA GLY A 436 -6.49 -13.50 15.23
C GLY A 436 -6.47 -12.42 16.30
N PHE A 437 -6.20 -12.86 17.53
CA PHE A 437 -6.21 -12.03 18.73
C PHE A 437 -4.80 -11.96 19.35
N ILE A 438 -4.52 -10.83 20.00
CA ILE A 438 -3.35 -10.66 20.86
C ILE A 438 -3.84 -10.58 22.30
N SER A 439 -3.25 -11.40 23.16
CA SER A 439 -3.51 -11.34 24.60
C SER A 439 -2.85 -10.11 25.20
N ASP A 440 -3.57 -9.41 26.07
CA ASP A 440 -2.99 -8.44 26.99
C ASP A 440 -2.77 -9.12 28.35
N PRO A 441 -1.54 -9.12 28.90
CA PRO A 441 -1.25 -9.71 30.21
C PRO A 441 -2.09 -9.16 31.36
N HIS A 442 -2.67 -7.97 31.21
CA HIS A 442 -3.46 -7.29 32.23
C HIS A 442 -4.96 -7.63 32.19
N GLU A 443 -5.43 -8.43 31.21
CA GLU A 443 -6.83 -8.86 31.14
C GLU A 443 -7.05 -10.26 31.72
N ASN A 444 -8.17 -10.43 32.43
CA ASN A 444 -8.67 -11.77 32.75
C ASN A 444 -9.13 -12.44 31.46
N ILE A 445 -8.39 -13.47 31.04
CA ILE A 445 -8.71 -14.32 29.89
C ILE A 445 -10.16 -14.82 30.05
N ALA A 446 -11.02 -14.57 29.05
CA ALA A 446 -12.37 -15.13 29.03
C ALA A 446 -12.29 -16.67 29.09
N SER A 447 -13.15 -17.30 29.90
CA SER A 447 -13.17 -18.74 30.16
C SER A 447 -13.09 -19.59 28.87
N GLU A 448 -12.35 -20.71 28.92
CA GLU A 448 -12.09 -21.64 27.80
C GLU A 448 -13.35 -22.05 27.00
N THR A 449 -14.54 -22.03 27.62
CA THR A 449 -15.83 -22.36 27.01
C THR A 449 -16.42 -21.27 26.09
N GLU A 450 -15.89 -20.04 26.07
CA GLU A 450 -16.33 -18.95 25.18
C GLU A 450 -15.30 -18.61 24.06
N GLN A 451 -14.13 -19.25 24.04
CA GLN A 451 -13.05 -18.95 23.10
C GLN A 451 -13.23 -19.68 21.75
N ALA A 452 -13.81 -18.99 20.77
CA ALA A 452 -13.97 -19.50 19.41
C ALA A 452 -12.85 -19.08 18.44
N PHE A 453 -11.75 -18.46 18.91
CA PHE A 453 -10.79 -17.75 18.06
C PHE A 453 -9.32 -17.98 18.46
N PRO A 454 -8.37 -17.98 17.50
CA PRO A 454 -6.95 -18.20 17.77
C PRO A 454 -6.27 -16.96 18.38
N ILE A 455 -5.65 -17.14 19.55
CA ILE A 455 -4.70 -16.18 20.14
C ILE A 455 -3.34 -16.43 19.48
N LEU A 456 -2.81 -15.43 18.76
CA LEU A 456 -1.58 -15.58 17.98
C LEU A 456 -0.33 -15.35 18.81
N ALA A 457 -0.33 -14.35 19.70
CA ALA A 457 0.79 -14.03 20.58
C ALA A 457 0.39 -13.06 21.70
N ASP A 458 1.39 -12.69 22.51
CA ASP A 458 1.34 -11.60 23.48
C ASP A 458 1.74 -10.23 22.84
N ILE A 459 1.32 -9.14 23.47
CA ILE A 459 1.54 -7.76 23.01
C ILE A 459 3.02 -7.40 22.83
N THR A 460 3.92 -8.05 23.57
CA THR A 460 5.36 -7.90 23.42
C THR A 460 5.86 -8.32 22.03
N GLN A 461 5.22 -9.33 21.43
CA GLN A 461 5.53 -9.90 20.12
C GLN A 461 4.75 -9.24 18.97
N LEU A 462 3.98 -8.18 19.25
CA LEU A 462 3.16 -7.46 18.25
C LEU A 462 3.92 -7.11 16.96
N PRO A 463 5.17 -6.60 16.98
CA PRO A 463 5.90 -6.31 15.74
C PRO A 463 6.20 -7.54 14.87
N LEU A 464 6.39 -8.72 15.48
CA LEU A 464 6.65 -9.97 14.76
C LEU A 464 5.36 -10.47 14.11
N VAL A 465 4.25 -10.51 14.86
CA VAL A 465 2.94 -10.96 14.38
C VAL A 465 2.44 -10.07 13.23
N ILE A 466 2.62 -8.75 13.34
CA ILE A 466 2.26 -7.81 12.27
C ILE A 466 2.98 -8.15 10.96
N ARG A 467 4.26 -8.54 11.05
CA ARG A 467 5.08 -8.87 9.88
C ARG A 467 4.77 -10.26 9.32
N GLU A 468 4.67 -11.26 10.18
CA GLU A 468 4.41 -12.65 9.79
C GLU A 468 3.07 -12.80 9.08
N HIS A 469 2.04 -12.12 9.61
CA HIS A 469 0.68 -12.22 9.11
C HIS A 469 0.26 -11.07 8.18
N ASP A 470 1.16 -10.16 7.81
CA ASP A 470 0.89 -9.00 6.93
C ASP A 470 -0.32 -8.16 7.42
N ILE A 471 -0.31 -7.84 8.72
CA ILE A 471 -1.38 -7.09 9.39
C ILE A 471 -1.28 -5.61 9.00
N ASN A 472 -2.41 -5.03 8.60
CA ASN A 472 -2.49 -3.61 8.20
C ASN A 472 -3.50 -2.80 9.02
N GLU A 473 -4.23 -3.45 9.93
CA GLU A 473 -5.21 -2.84 10.81
C GLU A 473 -5.15 -3.48 12.20
N LEU A 474 -5.19 -2.66 13.26
CA LEU A 474 -5.31 -3.10 14.65
C LEU A 474 -6.59 -2.53 15.24
N ILE A 475 -7.38 -3.37 15.91
CA ILE A 475 -8.52 -2.93 16.71
C ILE A 475 -8.19 -3.18 18.16
N ILE A 476 -8.05 -2.10 18.93
CA ILE A 476 -7.80 -2.14 20.37
C ILE A 476 -9.16 -2.12 21.07
N THR A 477 -9.42 -3.16 21.87
CA THR A 477 -10.62 -3.27 22.69
C THR A 477 -10.33 -3.22 24.18
N THR A 478 -9.07 -3.03 24.57
CA THR A 478 -8.63 -2.99 25.97
C THR A 478 -8.61 -1.55 26.50
N ASP A 479 -8.87 -1.41 27.81
CA ASP A 479 -8.81 -0.14 28.54
C ASP A 479 -7.39 0.21 29.04
N SER A 480 -6.47 -0.76 28.97
CA SER A 480 -5.04 -0.62 29.30
C SER A 480 -4.29 0.25 28.27
N ASP A 481 -3.15 0.80 28.69
CA ASP A 481 -2.32 1.89 28.11
C ASP A 481 -2.35 2.09 26.57
N SER A 482 -3.52 2.50 26.06
CA SER A 482 -3.82 2.58 24.62
C SER A 482 -2.89 3.52 23.87
N ARG A 483 -2.25 4.47 24.57
CA ARG A 483 -1.30 5.43 23.99
C ARG A 483 0.00 4.78 23.54
N GLU A 484 0.57 3.86 24.31
CA GLU A 484 1.81 3.19 23.93
C GLU A 484 1.57 2.29 22.71
N ILE A 485 0.49 1.52 22.74
CA ILE A 485 0.08 0.62 21.66
C ILE A 485 -0.18 1.42 20.38
N VAL A 486 -0.94 2.52 20.47
CA VAL A 486 -1.18 3.43 19.34
C VAL A 486 0.13 4.01 18.81
N SER A 487 1.02 4.47 19.68
CA SER A 487 2.32 5.04 19.29
C SER A 487 3.21 4.03 18.58
N ARG A 488 3.37 2.82 19.13
CA ARG A 488 4.19 1.74 18.58
C ARG A 488 3.61 1.23 17.26
N SER A 489 2.29 1.10 17.17
CA SER A 489 1.60 0.67 15.95
C SER A 489 1.68 1.70 14.83
N LYS A 490 1.60 3.00 15.17
CA LYS A 490 1.82 4.10 14.22
C LYS A 490 3.23 4.08 13.63
N GLN A 491 4.25 3.76 14.43
CA GLN A 491 5.63 3.60 13.95
C GLN A 491 5.79 2.43 12.96
N LEU A 492 4.99 1.38 13.14
CA LEU A 492 4.96 0.22 12.24
C LEU A 492 4.14 0.47 10.96
N GLY A 493 3.52 1.65 10.82
CA GLY A 493 2.72 2.02 9.64
C GLY A 493 1.37 1.32 9.57
N VAL A 494 0.87 0.79 10.69
CA VAL A 494 -0.40 0.07 10.80
C VAL A 494 -1.49 1.03 11.25
N ASN A 495 -2.69 0.92 10.67
CA ASN A 495 -3.84 1.71 11.13
C ASN A 495 -4.31 1.19 12.50
N VAL A 496 -4.74 2.08 13.37
CA VAL A 496 -5.24 1.70 14.70
C VAL A 496 -6.64 2.26 14.91
N ARG A 497 -7.56 1.39 15.31
CA ARG A 497 -8.91 1.73 15.76
C ARG A 497 -9.03 1.40 17.22
N LEU A 498 -9.54 2.33 18.02
CA LEU A 498 -9.81 2.12 19.43
C LEU A 498 -11.33 2.08 19.65
N ILE A 499 -11.77 1.06 20.38
CA ILE A 499 -13.13 0.94 20.90
C ILE A 499 -13.02 1.23 22.39
N THR A 500 -13.54 2.38 22.81
CA THR A 500 -13.52 2.81 24.22
C THR A 500 -14.84 3.50 24.54
N ASP A 501 -15.25 3.42 25.81
CA ASP A 501 -16.35 4.25 26.32
C ASP A 501 -15.95 5.73 26.29
N PHE A 502 -16.90 6.57 25.88
CA PHE A 502 -16.68 7.96 25.48
C PHE A 502 -16.21 8.89 26.61
N GLU A 503 -16.30 8.48 27.87
CA GLU A 503 -16.08 9.35 29.04
C GLU A 503 -14.59 9.58 29.37
N SER A 504 -13.67 8.78 28.83
CA SER A 504 -12.24 8.81 29.22
C SER A 504 -11.28 9.53 28.27
N LEU A 505 -11.74 9.95 27.08
CA LEU A 505 -10.85 10.43 26.01
C LEU A 505 -10.65 11.96 26.02
N SER A 506 -9.57 12.41 26.66
CA SER A 506 -8.99 13.74 26.44
C SER A 506 -7.88 13.69 25.38
N VAL A 507 -8.24 13.59 24.09
CA VAL A 507 -7.24 13.61 23.00
C VAL A 507 -7.74 14.46 21.84
N HIS A 508 -6.97 15.50 21.49
CA HIS A 508 -7.23 16.33 20.31
C HIS A 508 -7.02 15.51 19.02
N GLU A 509 -7.91 15.72 18.06
CA GLU A 509 -7.85 15.20 16.67
C GLU A 509 -8.26 13.73 16.48
N THR A 510 -9.45 13.37 16.96
CA THR A 510 -10.12 12.13 16.62
C THR A 510 -11.15 12.35 15.50
N ARG A 511 -11.13 11.50 14.46
CA ARG A 511 -12.32 11.29 13.63
C ARG A 511 -13.12 10.18 14.29
N PHE A 512 -14.31 10.54 14.75
CA PHE A 512 -15.32 9.58 15.16
C PHE A 512 -15.87 8.90 13.90
N GLU A 513 -15.77 7.58 13.84
CA GLU A 513 -16.37 6.77 12.80
C GLU A 513 -17.31 5.75 13.47
N GLU A 514 -18.48 5.55 12.89
CA GLU A 514 -19.37 4.45 13.25
C GLU A 514 -19.13 3.33 12.23
N LEU A 515 -18.76 2.14 12.70
CA LEU A 515 -18.60 0.95 11.84
C LEU A 515 -19.56 -0.13 12.30
N ALA A 516 -20.56 -0.43 11.45
CA ALA A 516 -21.57 -1.45 11.74
C ALA A 516 -22.25 -1.27 13.13
N GLY A 517 -22.53 -0.02 13.51
CA GLY A 517 -23.14 0.34 14.80
C GLY A 517 -22.16 0.45 15.97
N LEU A 518 -20.86 0.17 15.76
CA LEU A 518 -19.83 0.32 16.78
C LEU A 518 -19.18 1.70 16.68
N PRO A 519 -19.17 2.50 17.76
CA PRO A 519 -18.42 3.73 17.79
C PRO A 519 -16.93 3.44 17.91
N MET A 520 -16.14 4.03 17.01
CA MET A 520 -14.70 3.83 16.99
C MET A 520 -13.96 5.15 16.83
N VAL A 521 -12.79 5.21 17.45
CA VAL A 521 -11.81 6.27 17.24
C VAL A 521 -10.76 5.79 16.26
N PHE A 522 -10.71 6.43 15.08
CA PHE A 522 -9.75 6.10 14.04
C PHE A 522 -8.48 6.94 14.18
N PHE A 523 -7.35 6.29 14.47
CA PHE A 523 -6.03 6.91 14.49
C PHE A 523 -5.30 6.62 13.18
N LYS A 524 -5.21 7.65 12.33
CA LYS A 524 -4.48 7.56 11.07
C LYS A 524 -2.98 7.44 11.32
N GLY A 525 -2.28 6.58 10.56
CA GLY A 525 -0.82 6.58 10.46
C GLY A 525 -0.27 7.90 9.89
N THR A 526 1.06 8.05 9.86
CA THR A 526 1.71 9.31 9.41
C THR A 526 1.19 9.76 8.03
N PRO A 527 0.65 10.98 7.89
CA PRO A 527 -0.05 11.41 6.67
C PRO A 527 0.87 11.64 5.47
N LEU A 528 2.16 11.88 5.67
CA LEU A 528 3.17 12.15 4.64
C LEU A 528 3.82 10.88 4.06
N PHE A 529 3.04 9.81 3.91
CA PHE A 529 3.52 8.60 3.25
C PHE A 529 2.91 8.45 1.86
N GLY A 530 3.67 7.81 0.97
CA GLY A 530 3.13 7.32 -0.27
C GLY A 530 2.68 8.42 -1.24
N MET A 531 1.37 8.54 -1.47
CA MET A 531 0.85 9.43 -2.51
C MET A 531 0.62 10.86 -2.10
N ASN A 532 0.38 11.07 -0.81
CA ASN A 532 0.46 12.38 -0.21
C ASN A 532 1.86 13.00 -0.43
N LEU A 533 2.92 12.19 -0.39
CA LEU A 533 4.28 12.64 -0.70
C LEU A 533 4.45 13.04 -2.19
N LEU A 534 3.82 12.31 -3.13
CA LEU A 534 3.86 12.69 -4.55
C LEU A 534 3.05 13.97 -4.81
N ILE A 535 1.83 14.07 -4.26
CA ILE A 535 0.99 15.27 -4.39
C ILE A 535 1.72 16.47 -3.81
N LYS A 536 2.29 16.33 -2.61
CA LYS A 536 3.16 17.33 -1.99
C LYS A 536 4.28 17.73 -2.93
N ARG A 537 4.97 16.75 -3.53
CA ARG A 537 6.10 16.98 -4.42
C ARG A 537 5.70 17.70 -5.72
N LEU A 538 4.59 17.32 -6.33
CA LEU A 538 4.08 17.97 -7.54
C LEU A 538 3.71 19.43 -7.26
N MET A 539 3.03 19.68 -6.13
CA MET A 539 2.72 21.04 -5.68
C MET A 539 3.99 21.85 -5.45
N ASP A 540 4.98 21.29 -4.75
CA ASP A 540 6.26 21.94 -4.48
C ASP A 540 6.99 22.34 -5.77
N VAL A 541 7.06 21.43 -6.74
CA VAL A 541 7.71 21.68 -8.03
C VAL A 541 6.94 22.73 -8.83
N LEU A 542 5.62 22.58 -8.94
CA LEU A 542 4.76 23.50 -9.71
C LEU A 542 4.85 24.93 -9.15
N PHE A 543 4.61 25.11 -7.85
CA PHE A 543 4.62 26.44 -7.24
C PHE A 543 6.03 27.03 -7.16
N SER A 544 7.09 26.23 -6.98
CA SER A 544 8.46 26.75 -7.03
C SER A 544 8.87 27.18 -8.44
N ALA A 545 8.48 26.42 -9.47
CA ALA A 545 8.75 26.77 -10.86
C ALA A 545 8.02 28.06 -11.26
N VAL A 546 6.73 28.16 -10.95
CA VAL A 546 5.94 29.38 -11.18
C VAL A 546 6.52 30.55 -10.38
N GLY A 547 6.87 30.34 -9.12
CA GLY A 547 7.48 31.35 -8.26
C GLY A 547 8.81 31.88 -8.81
N LEU A 548 9.70 31.00 -9.28
CA LEU A 548 10.98 31.41 -9.87
C LEU A 548 10.80 32.25 -11.14
N VAL A 549 9.84 31.90 -12.00
CA VAL A 549 9.53 32.68 -13.21
C VAL A 549 8.98 34.05 -12.84
N LEU A 550 7.94 34.09 -12.01
CA LEU A 550 7.27 35.35 -11.63
C LEU A 550 8.16 36.28 -10.81
N LEU A 551 9.00 35.73 -9.93
CA LEU A 551 9.90 36.52 -9.08
C LEU A 551 11.25 36.79 -9.74
N SER A 552 11.55 36.24 -10.92
CA SER A 552 12.85 36.43 -11.59
C SER A 552 13.29 37.90 -11.76
N PRO A 553 12.41 38.88 -12.06
CA PRO A 553 12.82 40.28 -12.13
C PRO A 553 13.24 40.83 -10.77
N LEU A 554 12.53 40.45 -9.70
CA LEU A 554 12.86 40.84 -8.33
C LEU A 554 14.17 40.19 -7.86
N LEU A 555 14.38 38.90 -8.17
CA LEU A 555 15.62 38.20 -7.87
C LEU A 555 16.83 38.86 -8.55
N ALA A 556 16.68 39.27 -9.81
CA ALA A 556 17.72 40.00 -10.55
C ALA A 556 18.00 41.38 -9.94
N LEU A 557 16.96 42.10 -9.51
CA LEU A 557 17.10 43.40 -8.84
C LEU A 557 17.84 43.27 -7.51
N ILE A 558 17.48 42.28 -6.68
CA ILE A 558 18.18 42.00 -5.41
C ILE A 558 19.64 41.63 -5.69
N ALA A 559 19.89 40.77 -6.68
CA ALA A 559 21.24 40.39 -7.09
C ALA A 559 22.09 41.60 -7.50
N PHE A 560 21.51 42.53 -8.25
CA PHE A 560 22.17 43.77 -8.66
C PHE A 560 22.57 44.64 -7.45
N PHE A 561 21.66 44.89 -6.50
CA PHE A 561 21.97 45.68 -5.30
C PHE A 561 23.02 45.02 -4.40
N ILE A 562 22.98 43.69 -4.25
CA ILE A 562 24.02 42.95 -3.50
C ILE A 562 25.39 43.11 -4.16
N LYS A 563 25.43 43.11 -5.51
CA LYS A 563 26.67 43.24 -6.28
C LYS A 563 27.23 44.66 -6.23
N LEU A 564 26.38 45.68 -6.14
CA LEU A 564 26.79 47.08 -5.96
C LEU A 564 27.36 47.34 -4.56
N GLU A 565 26.79 46.71 -3.51
CA GLU A 565 27.20 46.99 -2.14
C GLU A 565 28.52 46.32 -1.75
N THR A 566 28.76 45.08 -2.20
CA THR A 566 29.94 44.29 -1.77
C THR A 566 30.53 43.43 -2.91
N PRO A 567 31.86 43.29 -3.00
CA PRO A 567 32.48 42.36 -3.96
C PRO A 567 32.23 40.90 -3.57
N GLY A 568 32.18 39.98 -4.55
CA GLY A 568 31.97 38.53 -4.33
C GLY A 568 30.67 37.95 -4.93
N PRO A 569 30.32 36.68 -4.61
CA PRO A 569 29.15 36.00 -5.16
C PRO A 569 27.84 36.49 -4.52
N VAL A 570 26.79 36.58 -5.35
CA VAL A 570 25.44 37.00 -4.92
C VAL A 570 24.75 35.91 -4.09
N ILE A 571 24.95 34.63 -4.48
CA ILE A 571 24.35 33.47 -3.81
C ILE A 571 25.33 32.91 -2.78
N PHE A 572 24.89 32.91 -1.53
CA PHE A 572 25.56 32.26 -0.42
C PHE A 572 25.11 30.80 -0.29
N HIS A 573 26.07 29.92 -0.02
CA HIS A 573 25.87 28.47 0.09
C HIS A 573 26.14 28.05 1.54
N GLN A 574 25.13 27.47 2.21
CA GLN A 574 25.25 27.03 3.60
C GLN A 574 24.97 25.52 3.72
N LYS A 575 25.84 24.78 4.41
CA LYS A 575 25.56 23.37 4.74
C LYS A 575 24.48 23.28 5.81
N ARG A 576 23.46 22.47 5.55
CA ARG A 576 22.33 22.18 6.45
C ARG A 576 22.07 20.68 6.48
N VAL A 577 21.30 20.24 7.47
CA VAL A 577 20.86 18.85 7.59
C VAL A 577 19.41 18.74 7.12
N GLY A 578 19.14 17.75 6.26
CA GLY A 578 17.85 17.50 5.66
C GLY A 578 17.18 16.23 6.19
N LYS A 579 16.34 15.64 5.34
CA LYS A 579 15.63 14.40 5.66
C LYS A 579 16.63 13.26 5.96
N ASN A 580 16.32 12.41 6.93
CA ASN A 580 17.13 11.27 7.37
C ASN A 580 18.54 11.66 7.84
N ALA A 581 18.69 12.88 8.35
CA ALA A 581 19.98 13.44 8.75
C ALA A 581 21.02 13.60 7.62
N GLU A 582 20.59 13.56 6.36
CA GLU A 582 21.47 13.75 5.20
C GLU A 582 21.83 15.24 5.00
N PRO A 583 23.12 15.60 4.86
CA PRO A 583 23.53 16.98 4.64
C PRO A 583 23.18 17.46 3.21
N PHE A 584 22.77 18.71 3.08
CA PHE A 584 22.53 19.37 1.79
C PHE A 584 23.02 20.82 1.80
N THR A 585 23.14 21.42 0.60
CA THR A 585 23.57 22.82 0.45
C THR A 585 22.36 23.72 0.23
N MET A 586 22.08 24.57 1.21
CA MET A 586 21.01 25.57 1.19
C MET A 586 21.49 26.85 0.49
N LEU A 587 20.69 27.35 -0.45
CA LEU A 587 20.98 28.57 -1.21
C LEU A 587 20.29 29.78 -0.58
N LYS A 588 21.03 30.87 -0.40
CA LYS A 588 20.49 32.15 0.09
C LYS A 588 21.09 33.32 -0.67
N PHE A 589 20.45 34.49 -0.65
CA PHE A 589 21.15 35.71 -1.02
C PHE A 589 22.14 36.08 0.06
N ARG A 590 23.30 36.58 -0.36
CA ARG A 590 24.29 37.12 0.56
C ARG A 590 23.73 38.35 1.27
N SER A 591 23.65 38.28 2.59
CA SER A 591 23.16 39.35 3.47
C SER A 591 24.17 39.79 4.53
N MET A 592 25.32 39.12 4.61
CA MET A 592 26.36 39.34 5.60
C MET A 592 27.69 39.78 4.98
N CYS A 593 28.53 40.47 5.75
CA CYS A 593 29.89 40.87 5.37
C CYS A 593 30.84 39.67 5.24
N HIS A 594 31.99 39.87 4.58
CA HIS A 594 32.91 38.79 4.23
C HIS A 594 33.59 38.09 5.44
N HIS A 595 33.63 38.75 6.60
CA HIS A 595 34.24 38.26 7.86
C HIS A 595 33.20 37.84 8.92
N ALA A 596 31.95 37.59 8.52
CA ALA A 596 30.84 37.33 9.44
C ALA A 596 31.03 36.06 10.31
N GLU A 597 31.75 35.05 9.84
CA GLU A 597 31.97 33.81 10.61
C GLU A 597 33.03 34.00 11.71
N ASP A 598 34.04 34.83 11.47
CA ASP A 598 35.05 35.18 12.47
C ASP A 598 34.39 36.02 13.59
N MET A 599 33.57 37.01 13.21
CA MET A 599 32.77 37.81 14.14
C MET A 599 31.77 36.96 14.95
N LYS A 600 31.27 35.84 14.41
CA LYS A 600 30.33 34.96 15.13
C LYS A 600 30.96 34.37 16.39
N LYS A 601 32.25 34.01 16.32
CA LYS A 601 32.98 33.44 17.47
C LYS A 601 33.18 34.48 18.57
N GLU A 602 33.42 35.73 18.19
CA GLU A 602 33.60 36.85 19.12
C GLU A 602 32.27 37.33 19.74
N LEU A 603 31.14 37.08 19.05
CA LEU A 603 29.80 37.48 19.48
C LEU A 603 29.01 36.36 20.17
N SER A 604 29.62 35.19 20.44
CA SER A 604 28.92 34.04 21.06
C SER A 604 28.33 34.39 22.42
N ASP A 605 29.01 35.26 23.17
CA ASP A 605 28.64 35.65 24.53
C ASP A 605 27.46 36.65 24.56
N GLN A 606 27.11 37.21 23.39
CA GLN A 606 25.98 38.13 23.20
C GLN A 606 24.76 37.43 22.57
N ASN A 607 24.72 36.09 22.59
CA ASN A 607 23.60 35.33 22.06
C ASN A 607 22.32 35.53 22.90
N GLU A 608 21.27 36.03 22.27
CA GLU A 608 19.97 36.30 22.91
C GLU A 608 19.01 35.10 22.84
N ALA A 609 19.42 33.98 22.22
CA ALA A 609 18.60 32.76 22.12
C ALA A 609 18.93 31.71 23.19
N HIS A 610 17.91 31.01 23.67
CA HIS A 610 18.05 29.80 24.49
C HIS A 610 18.08 28.52 23.62
N GLY A 611 18.90 27.54 24.03
CA GLY A 611 19.08 26.26 23.32
C GLY A 611 20.18 26.34 22.24
N PRO A 612 20.17 25.46 21.23
CA PRO A 612 21.26 25.35 20.23
C PRO A 612 21.25 26.48 19.18
N LEU A 613 20.42 27.51 19.36
CA LEU A 613 20.20 28.57 18.38
C LEU A 613 21.08 29.79 18.68
N PHE A 614 21.47 30.51 17.62
CA PHE A 614 22.10 31.82 17.72
C PHE A 614 21.14 32.91 17.19
N LYS A 615 20.77 33.88 18.02
CA LYS A 615 19.94 35.05 17.63
C LYS A 615 20.52 36.33 18.26
N MET A 616 20.49 37.43 17.51
CA MET A 616 20.90 38.75 17.97
C MET A 616 20.08 39.81 17.22
N LYS A 617 19.34 40.69 17.91
CA LYS A 617 18.47 41.68 17.27
C LYS A 617 19.20 42.72 16.42
N ASN A 618 20.37 43.16 16.86
CA ASN A 618 21.19 44.13 16.14
C ASN A 618 22.51 43.48 15.72
N ASP A 619 22.42 42.54 14.78
CA ASP A 619 23.59 41.81 14.30
C ASP A 619 24.49 42.72 13.43
N PRO A 620 25.73 43.03 13.88
CA PRO A 620 26.65 43.91 13.16
C PRO A 620 27.18 43.28 11.86
N ARG A 621 26.95 41.98 11.63
CA ARG A 621 27.42 41.25 10.44
C ARG A 621 26.59 41.56 9.20
N HIS A 622 25.39 42.13 9.35
CA HIS A 622 24.48 42.41 8.23
C HIS A 622 24.92 43.63 7.39
N THR A 623 24.87 43.52 6.07
CA THR A 623 25.03 44.70 5.17
C THR A 623 23.76 45.56 5.15
N LYS A 624 23.79 46.77 4.56
CA LYS A 624 22.60 47.64 4.48
C LYS A 624 21.50 47.01 3.63
N VAL A 625 21.85 46.44 2.46
CA VAL A 625 20.90 45.67 1.64
C VAL A 625 20.51 44.39 2.38
N GLY A 626 21.48 43.73 3.02
CA GLY A 626 21.32 42.53 3.83
C GLY A 626 20.24 42.66 4.92
N ARG A 627 20.23 43.79 5.62
CA ARG A 627 19.24 44.10 6.67
C ARG A 627 17.81 44.16 6.12
N ILE A 628 17.62 44.76 4.94
CA ILE A 628 16.30 44.86 4.28
C ILE A 628 15.84 43.49 3.82
N ILE A 629 16.69 42.76 3.10
CA ILE A 629 16.30 41.45 2.54
C ILE A 629 16.06 40.40 3.63
N ARG A 630 16.77 40.44 4.77
CA ARG A 630 16.51 39.55 5.91
C ARG A 630 15.22 39.92 6.65
N LYS A 631 14.95 41.22 6.85
CA LYS A 631 13.70 41.69 7.47
C LYS A 631 12.46 41.19 6.72
N LEU A 632 12.53 41.24 5.39
CA LEU A 632 11.46 40.75 4.50
C LEU A 632 11.64 39.28 4.10
N SER A 633 12.57 38.53 4.70
CA SER A 633 12.91 37.13 4.35
C SER A 633 13.15 36.89 2.83
N LEU A 634 13.47 37.93 2.08
CA LEU A 634 13.78 37.87 0.65
C LEU A 634 15.11 37.15 0.41
N ASP A 635 15.98 37.08 1.42
CA ASP A 635 17.24 36.33 1.35
C ASP A 635 17.03 34.83 1.16
N GLU A 636 15.84 34.32 1.45
CA GLU A 636 15.48 32.91 1.36
C GLU A 636 14.88 32.50 0.00
N LEU A 637 14.55 33.45 -0.88
CA LEU A 637 13.94 33.14 -2.18
C LEU A 637 14.79 32.21 -3.09
N PRO A 638 16.14 32.24 -3.09
CA PRO A 638 16.94 31.28 -3.85
C PRO A 638 16.68 29.81 -3.48
N GLN A 639 16.10 29.53 -2.31
CA GLN A 639 15.75 28.18 -1.87
C GLN A 639 14.65 27.54 -2.73
N LEU A 640 13.89 28.32 -3.51
CA LEU A 640 12.96 27.76 -4.51
C LEU A 640 13.68 26.82 -5.48
N TRP A 641 14.98 27.06 -5.75
CA TRP A 641 15.81 26.16 -6.53
C TRP A 641 16.15 24.86 -5.78
N ASN A 642 16.38 24.91 -4.46
CA ASN A 642 16.53 23.70 -3.62
C ASN A 642 15.26 22.85 -3.62
N VAL A 643 14.09 23.50 -3.64
CA VAL A 643 12.81 22.80 -3.77
C VAL A 643 12.74 22.11 -5.13
N LEU A 644 13.10 22.75 -6.23
CA LEU A 644 13.14 22.09 -7.54
C LEU A 644 14.12 20.89 -7.59
N ARG A 645 15.32 21.01 -7.02
CA ARG A 645 16.28 19.89 -6.91
C ARG A 645 15.78 18.74 -6.04
N GLY A 646 14.91 19.05 -5.07
CA GLY A 646 14.35 18.07 -4.16
C GLY A 646 15.07 17.96 -2.83
N ASP A 647 15.99 18.87 -2.53
CA ASP A 647 16.63 18.97 -1.21
C ASP A 647 15.63 19.46 -0.15
N MET A 648 14.76 20.38 -0.56
CA MET A 648 13.76 21.04 0.29
C MET A 648 12.33 20.89 -0.24
N SER A 649 11.39 21.34 0.57
CA SER A 649 9.96 21.46 0.32
C SER A 649 9.54 22.93 0.47
N LEU A 650 8.42 23.38 -0.11
CA LEU A 650 7.94 24.75 0.15
C LEU A 650 7.55 24.93 1.62
N VAL A 651 6.80 23.95 2.16
CA VAL A 651 6.35 23.90 3.55
C VAL A 651 6.99 22.71 4.26
N GLY A 652 7.55 22.93 5.44
CA GLY A 652 8.18 21.89 6.26
C GLY A 652 8.93 22.46 7.46
N PRO A 653 9.56 21.60 8.27
CA PRO A 653 10.37 22.04 9.40
C PRO A 653 11.56 22.88 8.94
N ARG A 654 12.03 23.81 9.78
CA ARG A 654 13.26 24.57 9.50
C ARG A 654 14.45 23.61 9.29
N PRO A 655 15.31 23.83 8.28
CA PRO A 655 16.55 23.07 8.10
C PRO A 655 17.59 23.47 9.18
N PRO A 656 18.00 22.56 10.08
CA PRO A 656 19.00 22.88 11.10
C PRO A 656 20.42 22.90 10.56
N VAL A 657 21.34 23.56 11.27
CA VAL A 657 22.78 23.43 11.00
C VAL A 657 23.33 22.12 11.59
N PRO A 658 24.42 21.55 11.05
CA PRO A 658 25.01 20.33 11.60
C PRO A 658 25.36 20.42 13.09
N GLU A 659 25.80 21.58 13.56
CA GLU A 659 26.11 21.87 14.97
C GLU A 659 24.86 21.72 15.88
N GLU A 660 23.69 22.19 15.41
CA GLU A 660 22.42 22.06 16.13
C GLU A 660 22.03 20.58 16.25
N VAL A 661 22.15 19.81 15.16
CA VAL A 661 21.76 18.39 15.11
C VAL A 661 22.63 17.53 16.03
N ALA A 662 23.91 17.88 16.20
CA ALA A 662 24.81 17.18 17.12
C ALA A 662 24.33 17.25 18.59
N ALA A 663 23.56 18.27 18.95
CA ALA A 663 23.00 18.47 20.28
C ALA A 663 21.54 17.96 20.44
N TYR A 664 20.97 17.31 19.42
CA TYR A 664 19.57 16.88 19.43
C TYR A 664 19.33 15.65 20.31
N ASP A 665 18.23 15.68 21.05
CA ASP A 665 17.67 14.49 21.71
C ASP A 665 16.82 13.66 20.72
N LYS A 666 16.34 12.49 21.18
CA LYS A 666 15.48 11.61 20.36
C LYS A 666 14.21 12.31 19.87
N LYS A 667 13.69 13.28 20.63
CA LYS A 667 12.47 14.01 20.30
C LYS A 667 12.72 15.03 19.19
N ALA A 668 13.82 15.77 19.26
CA ALA A 668 14.26 16.71 18.25
C ALA A 668 14.58 16.01 16.92
N CYS A 669 15.15 14.79 16.96
CA CYS A 669 15.44 14.02 15.74
C CYS A 669 14.20 13.70 14.89
N LYS A 670 12.99 13.64 15.46
CA LYS A 670 11.76 13.36 14.72
C LYS A 670 11.49 14.34 13.58
N ARG A 671 11.90 15.61 13.72
CA ARG A 671 11.72 16.63 12.66
C ARG A 671 12.50 16.29 11.38
N LEU A 672 13.51 15.43 11.46
CA LEU A 672 14.35 15.01 10.35
C LEU A 672 13.73 13.87 9.53
N GLU A 673 12.57 13.33 9.92
CA GLU A 673 11.87 12.28 9.16
C GLU A 673 11.24 12.80 7.86
N ILE A 674 11.06 14.12 7.73
CA ILE A 674 10.48 14.78 6.56
C ILE A 674 11.44 15.82 5.97
N LYS A 675 11.19 16.24 4.72
CA LYS A 675 12.03 17.26 4.08
C LYS A 675 11.83 18.61 4.76
N PRO A 676 12.92 19.38 4.97
CA PRO A 676 12.81 20.73 5.50
C PRO A 676 12.08 21.67 4.51
N GLY A 677 11.44 22.71 5.07
CA GLY A 677 10.68 23.72 4.36
C GLY A 677 11.43 25.04 4.15
N ILE A 678 11.03 25.82 3.14
CA ILE A 678 11.35 27.25 3.07
C ILE A 678 10.55 27.98 4.16
N THR A 679 9.25 27.70 4.23
CA THR A 679 8.35 28.14 5.30
C THR A 679 7.85 26.95 6.12
N GLY A 680 7.30 27.22 7.30
CA GLY A 680 6.87 26.22 8.27
C GLY A 680 5.87 26.78 9.26
N LEU A 681 5.17 25.90 9.98
CA LEU A 681 4.07 26.30 10.85
C LEU A 681 4.51 27.25 11.98
N TRP A 682 5.71 27.06 12.53
CA TRP A 682 6.26 27.97 13.54
C TRP A 682 6.61 29.35 12.95
N GLN A 683 7.07 29.41 11.70
CA GLN A 683 7.41 30.67 11.00
C GLN A 683 6.19 31.55 10.73
N VAL A 684 4.98 31.00 10.71
CA VAL A 684 3.74 31.78 10.53
C VAL A 684 2.94 31.94 11.83
N SER A 685 3.37 31.28 12.92
CA SER A 685 2.67 31.30 14.21
C SER A 685 3.33 32.20 15.25
N GLY A 686 4.66 32.38 15.20
CA GLY A 686 5.38 33.26 16.14
C GLY A 686 6.84 33.59 15.77
N ARG A 687 7.44 32.93 14.77
CA ARG A 687 8.81 33.17 14.31
C ARG A 687 9.82 33.18 15.47
N SER A 688 10.62 34.24 15.57
CA SER A 688 11.78 34.34 16.44
C SER A 688 11.41 34.53 17.90
N ASP A 689 10.16 34.84 18.21
CA ASP A 689 9.67 35.03 19.57
C ASP A 689 9.35 33.69 20.27
N LEU A 690 9.35 32.57 19.52
CA LEU A 690 9.17 31.23 20.07
C LEU A 690 10.49 30.64 20.60
N THR A 691 10.36 29.88 21.69
CA THR A 691 11.43 29.03 22.24
C THR A 691 11.69 27.81 21.33
N PHE A 692 12.85 27.15 21.50
CA PHE A 692 13.20 25.96 20.73
C PHE A 692 12.18 24.82 20.90
N ASP A 693 11.69 24.60 22.12
CA ASP A 693 10.70 23.56 22.40
C ASP A 693 9.34 23.84 21.76
N GLU A 694 8.91 25.11 21.72
CA GLU A 694 7.67 25.50 21.04
C GLU A 694 7.77 25.32 19.53
N MET A 695 8.92 25.69 18.94
CA MET A 695 9.19 25.41 17.52
C MET A 695 9.14 23.91 17.23
N LEU A 696 9.76 23.08 18.09
CA LEU A 696 9.76 21.64 17.93
C LEU A 696 8.35 21.05 18.02
N LYS A 697 7.52 21.52 18.97
CA LYS A 697 6.11 21.11 19.10
C LYS A 697 5.32 21.41 17.83
N LEU A 698 5.49 22.61 17.25
CA LEU A 698 4.80 23.00 16.02
C LEU A 698 5.28 22.22 14.79
N ASP A 699 6.57 21.91 14.70
CA ASP A 699 7.13 21.08 13.62
C ASP A 699 6.59 19.64 13.68
N VAL A 700 6.55 19.04 14.87
CA VAL A 700 5.97 17.70 15.08
C VAL A 700 4.46 17.71 14.81
N TYR A 701 3.75 18.74 15.27
CA TYR A 701 2.32 18.92 15.01
C TYR A 701 2.04 19.00 13.50
N TYR A 702 2.80 19.81 12.77
CA TYR A 702 2.69 19.89 11.31
C TYR A 702 2.89 18.53 10.63
N MET A 703 3.91 17.78 11.04
CA MET A 703 4.21 16.46 10.46
C MET A 703 3.07 15.46 10.66
N TRP A 704 2.44 15.46 11.84
CA TRP A 704 1.33 14.56 12.17
C TRP A 704 0.00 15.00 11.57
N ASN A 705 -0.19 16.30 11.36
CA ASN A 705 -1.42 16.90 10.84
C ASN A 705 -1.29 17.43 9.42
N TRP A 706 -0.35 16.87 8.67
CA TRP A 706 -0.15 17.29 7.30
C TRP A 706 -1.41 17.05 6.45
N SER A 707 -1.81 18.09 5.73
CA SER A 707 -2.79 18.02 4.66
C SER A 707 -2.48 19.08 3.61
N LEU A 708 -2.93 18.85 2.38
CA LEU A 708 -2.73 19.81 1.29
C LEU A 708 -3.33 21.18 1.62
N SER A 709 -4.48 21.21 2.29
CA SER A 709 -5.11 22.46 2.73
C SER A 709 -4.29 23.18 3.80
N ASN A 710 -3.65 22.44 4.72
CA ASN A 710 -2.76 23.05 5.72
C ASN A 710 -1.50 23.65 5.08
N ASP A 711 -0.91 23.01 4.07
CA ASP A 711 0.20 23.59 3.32
C ASP A 711 -0.22 24.90 2.62
N ILE A 712 -1.36 24.91 1.94
CA ILE A 712 -1.89 26.12 1.29
C ILE A 712 -2.13 27.23 2.32
N LYS A 713 -2.72 26.90 3.49
CA LYS A 713 -2.92 27.86 4.58
C LYS A 713 -1.59 28.44 5.07
N ILE A 714 -0.56 27.62 5.25
CA ILE A 714 0.76 28.09 5.70
C ILE A 714 1.40 28.99 4.64
N LEU A 715 1.34 28.62 3.35
CA LEU A 715 1.84 29.46 2.26
C LEU A 715 1.13 30.82 2.20
N LEU A 716 -0.20 30.82 2.30
CA LEU A 716 -0.99 32.06 2.30
C LEU A 716 -0.69 32.93 3.53
N ARG A 717 -0.49 32.32 4.71
CA ARG A 717 -0.08 33.05 5.93
C ARG A 717 1.36 33.56 5.86
N THR A 718 2.21 32.97 5.03
CA THR A 718 3.61 33.41 4.87
C THR A 718 3.68 34.79 4.22
N ILE A 719 2.80 35.11 3.26
CA ILE A 719 2.79 36.38 2.54
C ILE A 719 2.68 37.60 3.47
N PRO A 720 1.62 37.74 4.31
CA PRO A 720 1.50 38.90 5.20
C PRO A 720 2.62 38.95 6.23
N THR A 721 3.07 37.80 6.75
CA THR A 721 4.17 37.72 7.73
C THR A 721 5.52 38.18 7.14
N VAL A 722 5.75 37.91 5.86
CA VAL A 722 6.93 38.39 5.11
C VAL A 722 6.84 39.90 4.85
N ILE A 723 5.65 40.41 4.50
CA ILE A 723 5.45 41.83 4.20
C ILE A 723 5.53 42.70 5.47
N SER A 724 4.95 42.24 6.60
CA SER A 724 4.97 43.02 7.85
C SER A 724 6.36 43.06 8.49
N GLY A 725 7.18 42.02 8.26
CA GLY A 725 8.49 41.89 8.89
C GLY A 725 8.43 41.62 10.40
N ASP A 726 7.26 41.27 10.93
CA ASP A 726 7.08 40.98 12.36
C ASP A 726 7.93 39.77 12.77
N GLY A 727 8.62 39.89 13.91
CA GLY A 727 9.50 38.85 14.47
C GLY A 727 10.76 38.55 13.65
N ALA A 728 11.13 39.40 12.68
CA ALA A 728 12.41 39.31 11.96
C ALA A 728 13.49 40.13 12.67
N TYR A 729 14.49 39.43 13.25
CA TYR A 729 15.66 40.00 13.93
C TYR A 729 16.91 39.83 13.06
#